data_AF-A0A8K0AA53-F1
#
_entry.id   AF-A0A8K0AA53-F1
#
_cell.length_a   1.000
_cell.length_b   1.000
_cell.length_c   1.000
_cell.angle_alpha   90.00
_cell.angle_beta   90.00
_cell.angle_gamma   90.00
#
_symmetry.space_group_name_H-M   'P 1'
#
loop_
_entity.id
_entity.type
_entity.pdbx_description
1 polymer ?
#
loop_
_entity_poly.entity_id
_entity_poly.type
_entity_poly.pdbx_seq_one_letter_code
_entity_poly.pdbx_strand_id
1 'polypeptide(L)'
;MWKKEFPNLKIPRKTRFTKCTECDTLRKLLKSAKTKEDIKEVQDRRTAHFGLQNSARQKYYKHIKKARNQPENYLSIIIDSMDQNKSAIPQFDTETKLQASLKPLRVHLTGALVHGQQRAFVYAWTEKFRMDTNITVNVLISILLELAKDYNGHLPNTLYLQLDNSAKECKNKYIIAFAAWLVHLRVFRKVKLGYLMPGHTHEDVDQMFSRFSTHLDKRNAATIPELFQRLTDAYTPHAECKLMTSMWDFRDVIDKKIAAISGHSRPHHFTAKLVSGKVQLRAKLWPDPQEEEVEIPDLDSDKLECSLNDRLPRFMYDEDPESYWQSISWLLYPTPLHLNITLSFPSIYELGGDIKIEMPTARPREMLLEKSLDHGRTWHPMQYYAYNCREAFDMEDNEQSAVLLDSATEITCTSEDSDGLPIIGEPQDQTVTFEKLTQLNNNPSGLQGIFEEFENDTFRELFVFTDLRIRLLYPATDGEEVSSGLPGLLAKLQYYYTVSDLQLVARCYCNLHGIYCKDNGTVCECQHNTAGPNCERCLPLYNNRPWRRGSYLPLDTEPGGTANECQKCNCHDHADSCEYNATVGHGVCLDCQHNTTGVNCSECRAGFYPNNSLSINHPDICITCSCEPLGVRDNDTSCDPLTGQCHCKAGVTGLHCDQCETGTYGLLLEDRPGECKNCSCNTLGTLDSVDLCDQITGQCPCKNTTDTATCGTCKDKYWRFPENPDEECLPCLCDVGGSTSLNTSCDGSTGQCDCRPNLQGLRCDQTQDGYYVPGLDFLLFEAEGENVETNCTVVTTELPGTILFTGRGFVSCNGSAAVAFNDVEVEQNWFYALAVRHTADNSTTLSSGSVQVFTVGSSGVNGSSVGNGSIQMNDSIPTNLTVDGNSTEQVSSLCPYETGLAYSQNITLTAGVGQVSMTDPVQLDRRCRYQVSVHLDGASSPVTVDSLLLIPDVTKSIVYELADNTTKGVYKNCVKSSAPLPTTDTASTEQCQQMVFSLSAQVYDGARACDCDPVGTVGGSSDCSDVGGRCRCKPGVGGTRCDTCIPGYHSLSQEGCSACNCSDLGSVHQVCDLETGQCPCHPGVSDASMLSASNLTADLQCRSCQLDYFGFESGEGCHPCLCNETGSVSLQCDETGQCPCTDTSGGDKCDVCLPGFFNFSSQGCSPCGCDEAGSEVMTCDQTEGSCTCKFNVEGEGCDTCRDTTFNLATWNPDGCQDCFCFNHTDRCTSAVGFVLQNITVDVNR
;
A
#
# COMPACT_ATOMS: atom_id res chain seq x y z
N MET A 1 13.20 -33.43 -50.00
CA MET A 1 12.05 -33.39 -49.07
C MET A 1 11.03 -34.48 -49.40
N TRP A 2 9.72 -34.28 -49.22
CA TRP A 2 8.65 -35.32 -49.17
C TRP A 2 8.93 -36.70 -49.82
N LYS A 3 9.08 -36.81 -51.14
CA LYS A 3 9.32 -38.11 -51.81
C LYS A 3 10.67 -38.78 -51.51
N LYS A 4 11.62 -38.04 -50.93
CA LYS A 4 13.02 -38.43 -50.71
C LYS A 4 13.34 -38.70 -49.24
N GLU A 5 12.68 -37.99 -48.33
CA GLU A 5 12.84 -38.14 -46.87
C GLU A 5 11.65 -38.88 -46.20
N PHE A 6 10.46 -38.84 -46.81
CA PHE A 6 9.24 -39.44 -46.26
C PHE A 6 8.59 -40.38 -47.30
N PRO A 7 9.27 -41.48 -47.71
CA PRO A 7 8.80 -42.39 -48.77
C PRO A 7 7.42 -43.02 -48.47
N ASN A 8 7.06 -43.10 -47.19
CA ASN A 8 5.79 -43.65 -46.70
C ASN A 8 4.59 -42.72 -46.98
N LEU A 9 4.84 -41.44 -47.30
CA LEU A 9 3.85 -40.37 -47.31
C LEU A 9 3.20 -40.22 -48.71
N LYS A 10 2.06 -40.89 -48.90
CA LYS A 10 1.27 -40.87 -50.14
C LYS A 10 0.53 -39.53 -50.32
N ILE A 11 1.13 -38.59 -51.04
CA ILE A 11 0.49 -37.31 -51.41
C ILE A 11 -0.57 -37.55 -52.51
N PRO A 12 -1.85 -37.19 -52.32
CA PRO A 12 -2.89 -37.30 -53.34
C PRO A 12 -2.59 -36.42 -54.57
N ARG A 13 -2.69 -36.98 -55.79
CA ARG A 13 -2.48 -36.23 -57.05
C ARG A 13 -3.53 -35.14 -57.33
N LYS A 14 -4.70 -35.22 -56.68
CA LYS A 14 -5.78 -34.22 -56.73
C LYS A 14 -6.35 -34.07 -55.33
N THR A 15 -6.35 -32.85 -54.81
CA THR A 15 -7.13 -32.46 -53.63
C THR A 15 -8.48 -31.89 -54.07
N ARG A 16 -9.53 -32.09 -53.28
CA ARG A 16 -10.90 -31.59 -53.56
C ARG A 16 -11.22 -30.25 -52.88
N PHE A 17 -10.24 -29.60 -52.25
CA PHE A 17 -10.43 -28.31 -51.59
C PHE A 17 -10.69 -27.18 -52.60
N THR A 18 -11.52 -26.22 -52.18
CA THR A 18 -11.75 -24.94 -52.86
C THR A 18 -10.42 -24.22 -53.01
N LYS A 19 -10.07 -23.82 -54.23
CA LYS A 19 -8.80 -23.14 -54.50
C LYS A 19 -8.99 -21.64 -54.37
N CYS A 20 -8.00 -20.94 -53.81
CA CYS A 20 -7.96 -19.49 -53.89
C CYS A 20 -8.06 -19.01 -55.35
N THR A 21 -9.02 -18.12 -55.60
CA THR A 21 -9.35 -17.56 -56.92
C THR A 21 -8.15 -16.87 -57.56
N GLU A 22 -7.38 -16.11 -56.78
CA GLU A 22 -6.19 -15.43 -57.28
C GLU A 22 -5.08 -16.43 -57.66
N CYS A 23 -4.82 -17.44 -56.82
CA CYS A 23 -3.90 -18.52 -57.16
C CYS A 23 -4.29 -19.27 -58.45
N ASP A 24 -5.57 -19.48 -58.72
CA ASP A 24 -6.03 -20.13 -59.97
C ASP A 24 -5.97 -19.18 -61.18
N THR A 25 -6.32 -17.91 -61.00
CA THR A 25 -6.18 -16.85 -62.02
C THR A 25 -4.72 -16.64 -62.41
N LEU A 26 -3.80 -16.48 -61.44
CA LEU A 26 -2.36 -16.36 -61.71
C LEU A 26 -1.80 -17.62 -62.37
N ARG A 27 -2.28 -18.82 -62.03
CA ARG A 27 -1.92 -20.07 -62.75
C ARG A 27 -2.44 -20.11 -64.18
N LYS A 28 -3.62 -19.54 -64.46
CA LYS A 28 -4.18 -19.42 -65.82
C LYS A 28 -3.40 -18.40 -66.64
N LEU A 29 -3.16 -17.21 -66.08
CA LEU A 29 -2.35 -16.15 -66.68
C LEU A 29 -0.94 -16.65 -67.01
N LEU A 30 -0.28 -17.36 -66.09
CA LEU A 30 1.05 -17.94 -66.31
C LEU A 30 1.07 -19.01 -67.42
N LYS A 31 -0.07 -19.65 -67.71
CA LYS A 31 -0.21 -20.60 -68.84
C LYS A 31 -0.54 -19.92 -70.17
N SER A 32 -1.13 -18.72 -70.15
CA SER A 32 -1.48 -17.95 -71.35
C SER A 32 -0.46 -16.87 -71.73
N ALA A 33 0.43 -16.50 -70.80
CA ALA A 33 1.52 -15.56 -71.01
C ALA A 33 2.47 -16.05 -72.12
N LYS A 34 2.85 -15.16 -73.04
CA LYS A 34 3.65 -15.50 -74.23
C LYS A 34 5.03 -14.84 -74.26
N THR A 35 5.19 -13.70 -73.59
CA THR A 35 6.48 -13.00 -73.47
C THR A 35 7.19 -13.37 -72.16
N LYS A 36 8.49 -13.09 -72.04
CA LYS A 36 9.23 -13.33 -70.79
C LYS A 36 8.82 -12.34 -69.71
N GLU A 37 8.43 -11.15 -70.14
CA GLU A 37 8.02 -10.00 -69.36
C GLU A 37 6.66 -10.29 -68.68
N ASP A 38 5.66 -10.76 -69.44
CA ASP A 38 4.36 -11.21 -68.89
C ASP A 38 4.55 -12.35 -67.88
N ILE A 39 5.42 -13.32 -68.21
CA ILE A 39 5.71 -14.46 -67.34
C ILE A 39 6.33 -13.97 -66.03
N LYS A 40 7.23 -12.99 -66.08
CA LYS A 40 7.87 -12.41 -64.90
C LYS A 40 6.87 -11.63 -64.05
N GLU A 41 6.05 -10.74 -64.63
CA GLU A 41 5.03 -9.99 -63.87
C GLU A 41 4.07 -10.92 -63.12
N VAL A 42 3.59 -11.97 -63.80
CA VAL A 42 2.69 -12.97 -63.18
C VAL A 42 3.41 -13.81 -62.11
N GLN A 43 4.72 -14.05 -62.25
CA GLN A 43 5.54 -14.70 -61.21
C GLN A 43 5.77 -13.79 -60.00
N ASP A 44 6.07 -12.51 -60.21
CA ASP A 44 6.30 -11.53 -59.15
C ASP A 44 5.02 -11.33 -58.33
N ARG A 45 3.87 -11.11 -59.00
CA ARG A 45 2.54 -11.06 -58.36
C ARG A 45 2.20 -12.32 -57.58
N ARG A 46 2.52 -13.50 -58.13
CA ARG A 46 2.31 -14.79 -57.44
C ARG A 46 3.24 -14.99 -56.25
N THR A 47 4.44 -14.42 -56.29
CA THR A 47 5.39 -14.43 -55.18
C THR A 47 4.91 -13.51 -54.06
N ALA A 48 4.45 -12.30 -54.39
CA ALA A 48 3.83 -11.38 -53.44
C ALA A 48 2.60 -12.00 -52.75
N HIS A 49 1.69 -12.62 -53.52
CA HIS A 49 0.51 -13.32 -52.98
C HIS A 49 0.89 -14.41 -51.95
N PHE A 50 1.90 -15.25 -52.23
CA PHE A 50 2.38 -16.23 -51.26
C PHE A 50 3.14 -15.61 -50.08
N GLY A 51 3.80 -14.46 -50.27
CA GLY A 51 4.42 -13.68 -49.20
C GLY A 51 3.39 -13.23 -48.16
N LEU A 52 2.29 -12.61 -48.61
CA LEU A 52 1.17 -12.19 -47.75
C LEU A 52 0.54 -13.38 -47.02
N GLN A 53 0.30 -14.50 -47.73
CA GLN A 53 -0.23 -15.73 -47.13
C GLN A 53 0.68 -16.27 -46.03
N ASN A 54 2.00 -16.32 -46.26
CA ASN A 54 2.97 -16.82 -45.30
C ASN A 54 3.12 -15.89 -44.09
N SER A 55 3.10 -14.57 -44.29
CA SER A 55 3.14 -13.58 -43.20
C SER A 55 1.97 -13.77 -42.22
N ALA A 56 0.75 -13.98 -42.75
CA ALA A 56 -0.42 -14.24 -41.91
C ALA A 56 -0.30 -15.51 -41.08
N ARG A 57 0.18 -16.60 -41.67
CA ARG A 57 0.46 -17.85 -40.94
C ARG A 57 1.55 -17.69 -39.89
N GLN A 58 2.67 -17.06 -40.23
CA GLN A 58 3.74 -16.82 -39.27
C GLN A 58 3.28 -16.01 -38.05
N LYS A 59 2.35 -15.06 -38.24
CA LYS A 59 1.77 -14.29 -37.13
C LYS A 59 0.84 -15.14 -36.25
N TYR A 60 0.03 -16.02 -36.84
CA TYR A 60 -0.78 -17.00 -36.11
C TYR A 60 0.11 -17.90 -35.22
N TYR A 61 1.10 -18.59 -35.80
CA TYR A 61 2.03 -19.43 -35.03
C TYR A 61 2.86 -18.64 -34.00
N LYS A 62 3.13 -17.34 -34.24
CA LYS A 62 3.77 -16.46 -33.23
C LYS A 62 2.84 -16.16 -32.05
N HIS A 63 1.53 -15.98 -32.27
CA HIS A 63 0.55 -15.83 -31.19
C HIS A 63 0.39 -17.13 -30.38
N ILE A 64 0.36 -18.30 -31.04
CA ILE A 64 0.41 -19.61 -30.38
C ILE A 64 1.65 -19.72 -29.48
N LYS A 65 2.83 -19.39 -30.01
CA LYS A 65 4.08 -19.46 -29.24
C LYS A 65 4.07 -18.51 -28.05
N LYS A 66 3.48 -17.31 -28.17
CA LYS A 66 3.28 -16.41 -27.02
C LYS A 66 2.40 -17.04 -25.93
N ALA A 67 1.23 -17.55 -26.29
CA ALA A 67 0.31 -18.14 -25.32
C ALA A 67 0.85 -19.41 -24.64
N ARG A 68 1.78 -20.13 -25.29
CA ARG A 68 2.49 -21.28 -24.67
C ARG A 68 3.66 -20.88 -23.79
N ASN A 69 4.37 -19.81 -24.14
CA ASN A 69 5.54 -19.34 -23.39
C ASN A 69 5.17 -18.43 -22.21
N GLN A 70 4.01 -17.77 -22.29
CA GLN A 70 3.53 -16.74 -21.35
C GLN A 70 1.99 -16.86 -21.19
N PRO A 71 1.47 -18.01 -20.71
CA PRO A 71 0.03 -18.29 -20.59
C PRO A 71 -0.69 -17.37 -19.59
N GLU A 72 0.02 -16.75 -18.66
CA GLU A 72 -0.49 -15.74 -17.72
C GLU A 72 -0.78 -14.39 -18.39
N ASN A 73 -0.05 -14.06 -19.46
CA ASN A 73 -0.18 -12.79 -20.18
C ASN A 73 -0.99 -12.89 -21.49
N TYR A 74 -1.00 -14.06 -22.14
CA TYR A 74 -1.58 -14.23 -23.47
C TYR A 74 -2.45 -15.48 -23.59
N LEU A 75 -3.71 -15.27 -23.94
CA LEU A 75 -4.62 -16.34 -24.35
C LEU A 75 -4.66 -16.43 -25.88
N SER A 76 -4.61 -17.64 -26.45
CA SER A 76 -4.75 -17.84 -27.89
C SER A 76 -5.72 -18.96 -28.21
N ILE A 77 -6.79 -18.63 -28.93
CA ILE A 77 -7.90 -19.52 -29.29
C ILE A 77 -8.07 -19.50 -30.80
N ILE A 78 -8.27 -20.67 -31.41
CA ILE A 78 -8.84 -20.82 -32.76
C ILE A 78 -10.22 -21.46 -32.65
N ILE A 79 -11.21 -20.97 -33.40
CA ILE A 79 -12.57 -21.54 -33.47
C ILE A 79 -12.96 -21.72 -34.94
N ASP A 80 -13.47 -22.91 -35.27
CA ASP A 80 -13.98 -23.25 -36.62
C ASP A 80 -15.10 -24.31 -36.52
N SER A 81 -15.83 -24.57 -37.61
CA SER A 81 -16.96 -25.52 -37.65
C SER A 81 -16.78 -26.63 -38.69
N MET A 82 -17.10 -27.86 -38.27
CA MET A 82 -16.93 -29.06 -39.10
C MET A 82 -18.01 -29.19 -40.18
N ASP A 83 -17.68 -29.88 -41.28
CA ASP A 83 -18.63 -30.27 -42.33
C ASP A 83 -19.82 -31.05 -41.74
N GLN A 84 -21.00 -30.42 -41.85
CA GLN A 84 -22.25 -30.82 -41.21
C GLN A 84 -22.76 -32.22 -41.57
N ASN A 85 -22.29 -32.80 -42.68
CA ASN A 85 -22.72 -34.12 -43.13
C ASN A 85 -21.92 -35.27 -42.49
N LYS A 86 -20.82 -34.97 -41.80
CA LYS A 86 -19.87 -35.97 -41.27
C LYS A 86 -20.12 -36.36 -39.82
N SER A 87 -21.00 -35.64 -39.14
CA SER A 87 -21.35 -35.79 -37.72
C SER A 87 -22.84 -36.08 -37.50
N ALA A 88 -23.57 -36.40 -38.58
CA ALA A 88 -24.97 -36.77 -38.51
C ALA A 88 -25.13 -38.20 -37.96
N ILE A 89 -26.09 -38.40 -37.06
CA ILE A 89 -26.32 -39.68 -36.37
C ILE A 89 -27.70 -40.27 -36.71
N PRO A 90 -27.88 -41.60 -36.73
CA PRO A 90 -26.88 -42.63 -36.45
C PRO A 90 -25.87 -42.79 -37.59
N GLN A 91 -24.59 -42.82 -37.25
CA GLN A 91 -23.49 -43.11 -38.18
C GLN A 91 -23.07 -44.57 -38.04
N PHE A 92 -22.84 -45.23 -39.17
CA PHE A 92 -22.45 -46.65 -39.22
C PHE A 92 -21.16 -46.85 -40.02
N ASP A 93 -20.31 -47.78 -39.58
CA ASP A 93 -19.09 -48.19 -40.27
C ASP A 93 -19.38 -48.97 -41.57
N THR A 94 -20.48 -49.71 -41.59
CA THR A 94 -21.05 -50.39 -42.76
C THR A 94 -22.56 -50.17 -42.80
N GLU A 95 -23.04 -49.46 -43.82
CA GLU A 95 -24.45 -49.10 -43.98
C GLU A 95 -25.24 -50.18 -44.75
N THR A 96 -26.27 -50.75 -44.13
CA THR A 96 -27.24 -51.63 -44.82
C THR A 96 -28.40 -50.85 -45.42
N LYS A 97 -29.15 -51.46 -46.37
CA LYS A 97 -30.35 -50.84 -46.98
C LYS A 97 -31.42 -50.42 -45.97
N LEU A 98 -31.49 -51.09 -44.80
CA LEU A 98 -32.42 -50.71 -43.74
C LEU A 98 -31.92 -49.43 -43.04
N GLN A 99 -30.63 -49.37 -42.70
CA GLN A 99 -30.02 -48.20 -42.07
C GLN A 99 -30.05 -46.96 -42.98
N ALA A 100 -29.79 -47.13 -44.27
CA ALA A 100 -29.89 -46.08 -45.29
C ALA A 100 -31.32 -45.49 -45.48
N SER A 101 -32.35 -46.13 -44.89
CA SER A 101 -33.72 -45.61 -44.87
C SER A 101 -34.04 -44.78 -43.62
N LEU A 102 -33.16 -44.77 -42.62
CA LEU A 102 -33.29 -43.93 -41.43
C LEU A 102 -32.98 -42.47 -41.81
N LYS A 103 -33.80 -41.53 -41.32
CA LYS A 103 -33.51 -40.10 -41.48
C LYS A 103 -32.47 -39.69 -40.43
N PRO A 104 -31.24 -39.31 -40.81
CA PRO A 104 -30.22 -38.95 -39.82
C PRO A 104 -30.54 -37.59 -39.18
N LEU A 105 -30.32 -37.51 -37.86
CA LEU A 105 -30.28 -36.26 -37.12
C LEU A 105 -28.96 -35.56 -37.42
N ARG A 106 -29.02 -34.36 -38.01
CA ARG A 106 -27.83 -33.53 -38.17
C ARG A 106 -27.42 -32.94 -36.82
N VAL A 107 -26.21 -33.30 -36.39
CA VAL A 107 -25.52 -32.69 -35.26
C VAL A 107 -24.39 -31.85 -35.84
N HIS A 108 -24.46 -30.54 -35.70
CA HIS A 108 -23.42 -29.61 -36.10
C HIS A 108 -22.35 -29.56 -35.01
N LEU A 109 -21.09 -29.39 -35.38
CA LEU A 109 -19.95 -29.35 -34.46
C LEU A 109 -19.09 -28.10 -34.72
N THR A 110 -18.83 -27.31 -33.67
CA THR A 110 -17.80 -26.26 -33.63
C THR A 110 -16.67 -26.76 -32.73
N GLY A 111 -15.46 -26.74 -33.27
CA GLY A 111 -14.25 -27.08 -32.53
C GLY A 111 -13.49 -25.83 -32.15
N ALA A 112 -12.87 -25.85 -30.97
CA ALA A 112 -11.94 -24.82 -30.55
C ALA A 112 -10.69 -25.41 -29.92
N LEU A 113 -9.53 -24.85 -30.24
CA LEU A 113 -8.25 -25.20 -29.59
C LEU A 113 -7.76 -24.00 -28.79
N VAL A 114 -7.42 -24.24 -27.52
CA VAL A 114 -6.85 -23.25 -26.61
C VAL A 114 -5.38 -23.59 -26.38
N HIS A 115 -4.50 -22.80 -26.99
CA HIS A 115 -3.14 -23.26 -27.31
C HIS A 115 -2.15 -23.28 -26.15
N GLY A 116 -2.35 -22.42 -25.15
CA GLY A 116 -1.45 -22.30 -23.99
C GLY A 116 -1.64 -23.45 -23.01
N GLN A 117 -2.90 -23.74 -22.69
CA GLN A 117 -3.37 -24.77 -21.77
C GLN A 117 -3.44 -26.16 -22.41
N GLN A 118 -3.23 -26.24 -23.73
CA GLN A 118 -3.37 -27.48 -24.52
C GLN A 118 -4.74 -28.16 -24.32
N ARG A 119 -5.83 -27.37 -24.34
CA ARG A 119 -7.21 -27.87 -24.25
C ARG A 119 -7.88 -27.84 -25.62
N ALA A 120 -8.72 -28.84 -25.89
CA ALA A 120 -9.53 -28.94 -27.10
C ALA A 120 -11.00 -29.05 -26.69
N PHE A 121 -11.85 -28.14 -27.18
CA PHE A 121 -13.29 -28.14 -26.91
C PHE A 121 -14.07 -28.46 -28.19
N VAL A 122 -15.18 -29.17 -28.04
CA VAL A 122 -16.14 -29.41 -29.12
C VAL A 122 -17.54 -29.09 -28.63
N TYR A 123 -18.18 -28.12 -29.26
CA TYR A 123 -19.56 -27.75 -29.00
C TYR A 123 -20.44 -28.31 -30.10
N ALA A 124 -21.51 -29.00 -29.70
CA ALA A 124 -22.47 -29.62 -30.61
C ALA A 124 -23.86 -29.01 -30.45
N TRP A 125 -24.60 -28.92 -31.55
CA TRP A 125 -26.01 -28.51 -31.54
C TRP A 125 -26.77 -29.14 -32.71
N THR A 126 -28.10 -29.06 -32.67
CA THR A 126 -28.99 -29.60 -33.72
C THR A 126 -29.56 -28.48 -34.59
N GLU A 127 -30.31 -28.85 -35.65
CA GLU A 127 -30.98 -27.91 -36.57
C GLU A 127 -31.98 -26.93 -35.90
N LYS A 128 -32.20 -27.02 -34.57
CA LYS A 128 -32.95 -26.05 -33.75
C LYS A 128 -32.39 -24.62 -33.87
N PHE A 129 -31.08 -24.48 -34.04
CA PHE A 129 -30.40 -23.18 -34.08
C PHE A 129 -29.85 -22.88 -35.46
N ARG A 130 -29.94 -21.60 -35.86
CA ARG A 130 -29.35 -21.12 -37.10
C ARG A 130 -27.83 -21.05 -36.93
N MET A 131 -27.11 -21.63 -37.88
CA MET A 131 -25.67 -21.41 -37.99
C MET A 131 -25.43 -19.96 -38.42
N ASP A 132 -25.11 -19.09 -37.46
CA ASP A 132 -24.70 -17.70 -37.66
C ASP A 132 -23.75 -17.26 -36.53
N THR A 133 -23.50 -15.96 -36.41
CA THR A 133 -22.59 -15.39 -35.40
C THR A 133 -22.89 -15.80 -33.96
N ASN A 134 -24.16 -16.09 -33.62
CA ASN A 134 -24.52 -16.47 -32.26
C ASN A 134 -23.83 -17.76 -31.83
N ILE A 135 -23.60 -18.71 -32.74
CA ILE A 135 -22.81 -19.92 -32.46
C ILE A 135 -21.41 -19.53 -31.96
N THR A 136 -20.69 -18.75 -32.75
CA THR A 136 -19.30 -18.35 -32.48
C THR A 136 -19.16 -17.60 -31.16
N VAL A 137 -20.08 -16.67 -30.86
CA VAL A 137 -20.06 -15.89 -29.60
C VAL A 137 -20.40 -16.76 -28.39
N ASN A 138 -21.46 -17.59 -28.45
CA ASN A 138 -21.84 -18.45 -27.33
C ASN A 138 -20.75 -19.50 -27.04
N VAL A 139 -20.10 -20.05 -28.08
CA VAL A 139 -18.95 -20.97 -27.94
C VAL A 139 -17.76 -20.26 -27.29
N LEU A 140 -17.41 -19.05 -27.75
CA LEU A 140 -16.33 -18.27 -27.16
C LEU A 140 -16.58 -17.96 -25.68
N ILE A 141 -17.77 -17.49 -25.31
CA ILE A 141 -18.16 -17.24 -23.92
C ILE A 141 -18.05 -18.52 -23.09
N SER A 142 -18.57 -19.64 -23.59
CA SER A 142 -18.51 -20.93 -22.90
C SER A 142 -17.07 -21.41 -22.64
N ILE A 143 -16.13 -21.10 -23.53
CA ILE A 143 -14.70 -21.37 -23.34
C ILE A 143 -14.10 -20.40 -22.32
N LEU A 144 -14.36 -19.10 -22.45
CA LEU A 144 -13.83 -18.08 -21.53
C LEU A 144 -14.28 -18.31 -20.08
N LEU A 145 -15.54 -18.71 -19.87
CA LEU A 145 -16.08 -19.04 -18.55
C LEU A 145 -15.51 -20.35 -17.97
N GLU A 146 -15.17 -21.33 -18.80
CA GLU A 146 -14.50 -22.54 -18.32
C GLU A 146 -13.06 -22.22 -17.91
N LEU A 147 -12.34 -21.43 -18.72
CA LEU A 147 -10.98 -20.98 -18.41
C LEU A 147 -10.95 -20.05 -17.19
N ALA A 148 -11.96 -19.20 -16.99
CA ALA A 148 -12.01 -18.29 -15.84
C ALA A 148 -11.95 -19.04 -14.49
N LYS A 149 -12.42 -20.30 -14.42
CA LYS A 149 -12.26 -21.17 -13.25
C LYS A 149 -10.79 -21.54 -13.02
N ASP A 150 -10.10 -21.98 -14.08
CA ASP A 150 -8.67 -22.31 -14.06
C ASP A 150 -7.81 -21.10 -13.63
N TYR A 151 -8.28 -19.88 -13.94
CA TYR A 151 -7.59 -18.61 -13.70
C TYR A 151 -8.08 -17.85 -12.44
N ASN A 152 -8.86 -18.48 -11.56
CA ASN A 152 -9.40 -17.85 -10.35
C ASN A 152 -10.07 -16.48 -10.61
N GLY A 153 -10.89 -16.41 -11.66
CA GLY A 153 -11.59 -15.21 -12.15
C GLY A 153 -10.79 -14.30 -13.10
N HIS A 154 -9.47 -14.42 -13.16
CA HIS A 154 -8.58 -13.43 -13.78
C HIS A 154 -7.97 -13.89 -15.11
N LEU A 155 -8.71 -13.73 -16.20
CA LEU A 155 -8.25 -14.14 -17.54
C LEU A 155 -7.00 -13.35 -18.03
N PRO A 156 -6.12 -13.95 -18.85
CA PRO A 156 -4.89 -13.30 -19.31
C PRO A 156 -5.12 -11.98 -20.05
N ASN A 157 -4.26 -10.98 -19.80
CA ASN A 157 -4.39 -9.60 -20.30
C ASN A 157 -4.66 -9.42 -21.81
N THR A 158 -4.24 -10.33 -22.67
CA THR A 158 -4.41 -10.24 -24.14
C THR A 158 -4.98 -11.51 -24.76
N LEU A 159 -6.10 -11.37 -25.49
CA LEU A 159 -6.68 -12.44 -26.30
C LEU A 159 -6.26 -12.35 -27.77
N TYR A 160 -5.72 -13.45 -28.31
CA TYR A 160 -5.51 -13.70 -29.73
C TYR A 160 -6.56 -14.70 -30.24
N LEU A 161 -7.57 -14.22 -30.96
CA LEU A 161 -8.65 -15.04 -31.51
C LEU A 161 -8.49 -15.21 -33.02
N GLN A 162 -8.32 -16.45 -33.47
CA GLN A 162 -8.26 -16.84 -34.88
C GLN A 162 -9.60 -17.43 -35.30
N LEU A 163 -10.20 -16.89 -36.37
CA LEU A 163 -11.50 -17.32 -36.89
C LEU A 163 -11.44 -17.52 -38.41
N ASP A 164 -12.44 -18.23 -38.96
CA ASP A 164 -12.62 -18.32 -40.41
C ASP A 164 -13.07 -16.98 -41.02
N ASN A 165 -12.77 -16.80 -42.30
CA ASN A 165 -13.12 -15.60 -43.08
C ASN A 165 -14.57 -15.69 -43.63
N SER A 166 -15.49 -16.19 -42.81
CA SER A 166 -16.93 -16.31 -43.11
C SER A 166 -17.67 -15.05 -42.69
N ALA A 167 -18.15 -14.26 -43.65
CA ALA A 167 -18.91 -13.03 -43.38
C ALA A 167 -20.27 -13.29 -42.66
N LYS A 168 -20.76 -14.53 -42.67
CA LYS A 168 -22.04 -14.89 -42.03
C LYS A 168 -21.91 -15.20 -40.55
N GLU A 169 -20.75 -15.71 -40.10
CA GLU A 169 -20.58 -16.31 -38.77
C GLU A 169 -19.40 -15.74 -37.98
N CYS A 170 -18.37 -15.22 -38.67
CA CYS A 170 -17.10 -14.85 -38.06
C CYS A 170 -16.68 -13.42 -38.43
N LYS A 171 -16.41 -13.14 -39.72
CA LYS A 171 -15.92 -11.83 -40.16
C LYS A 171 -17.05 -10.84 -40.44
N ASN A 172 -17.70 -10.36 -39.39
CA ASN A 172 -18.78 -9.37 -39.48
C ASN A 172 -18.77 -8.39 -38.32
N LYS A 173 -19.64 -7.37 -38.40
CA LYS A 173 -19.78 -6.34 -37.36
C LYS A 173 -20.02 -6.92 -35.96
N TYR A 174 -20.72 -8.04 -35.83
CA TYR A 174 -21.10 -8.61 -34.53
C TYR A 174 -19.89 -9.18 -33.77
N ILE A 175 -19.02 -9.97 -34.41
CA ILE A 175 -17.78 -10.46 -33.76
C ILE A 175 -16.82 -9.32 -33.44
N ILE A 176 -16.71 -8.33 -34.35
CA ILE A 176 -15.81 -7.19 -34.16
C ILE A 176 -16.28 -6.32 -32.98
N ALA A 177 -17.59 -6.06 -32.90
CA ALA A 177 -18.24 -5.41 -31.77
C ALA A 177 -18.07 -6.20 -30.47
N PHE A 178 -18.31 -7.51 -30.48
CA PHE A 178 -18.13 -8.36 -29.29
C PHE A 178 -16.68 -8.35 -28.77
N ALA A 179 -15.70 -8.36 -29.67
CA ALA A 179 -14.29 -8.23 -29.32
C ALA A 179 -13.92 -6.86 -28.74
N ALA A 180 -14.59 -5.77 -29.17
CA ALA A 180 -14.45 -4.46 -28.56
C ALA A 180 -15.15 -4.39 -27.18
N TRP A 181 -16.32 -5.01 -27.04
CA TRP A 181 -17.08 -5.07 -25.79
C TRP A 181 -16.31 -5.82 -24.69
N LEU A 182 -15.62 -6.93 -25.02
CA LEU A 182 -14.69 -7.61 -24.10
C LEU A 182 -13.53 -6.73 -23.60
N VAL A 183 -13.13 -5.70 -24.37
CA VAL A 183 -12.11 -4.72 -23.95
C VAL A 183 -12.72 -3.61 -23.12
N HIS A 184 -13.93 -3.15 -23.46
CA HIS A 184 -14.70 -2.17 -22.70
C HIS A 184 -14.98 -2.68 -21.28
N LEU A 185 -15.51 -3.89 -21.15
CA LEU A 185 -15.78 -4.61 -19.89
C LEU A 185 -14.52 -5.02 -19.10
N ARG A 186 -13.32 -4.59 -19.54
CA ARG A 186 -12.01 -4.91 -18.93
C ARG A 186 -11.64 -6.39 -18.83
N VAL A 187 -12.46 -7.32 -19.36
CA VAL A 187 -12.15 -8.77 -19.45
C VAL A 187 -10.81 -9.02 -20.15
N PHE A 188 -10.46 -8.19 -21.14
CA PHE A 188 -9.14 -8.17 -21.76
C PHE A 188 -8.65 -6.73 -21.94
N ARG A 189 -7.39 -6.43 -21.58
CA ARG A 189 -6.76 -5.14 -21.93
C ARG A 189 -6.62 -4.97 -23.45
N LYS A 190 -6.56 -6.07 -24.20
CA LYS A 190 -6.42 -6.10 -25.66
C LYS A 190 -6.98 -7.37 -26.28
N VAL A 191 -7.81 -7.24 -27.31
CA VAL A 191 -8.26 -8.36 -28.15
C VAL A 191 -7.74 -8.17 -29.57
N LYS A 192 -7.23 -9.22 -30.20
CA LYS A 192 -6.88 -9.24 -31.63
C LYS A 192 -7.63 -10.34 -32.35
N LEU A 193 -8.26 -9.97 -33.46
CA LEU A 193 -8.91 -10.89 -34.38
C LEU A 193 -8.00 -11.13 -35.59
N GLY A 194 -7.81 -12.39 -35.97
CA GLY A 194 -7.13 -12.81 -37.19
C GLY A 194 -8.08 -13.56 -38.13
N TYR A 195 -8.03 -13.24 -39.42
CA TYR A 195 -8.81 -13.90 -40.48
C TYR A 195 -7.89 -14.28 -41.64
N LEU A 196 -7.69 -15.58 -41.87
CA LEU A 196 -6.82 -16.05 -42.95
C LEU A 196 -7.41 -15.75 -44.35
N MET A 197 -6.56 -15.82 -45.38
CA MET A 197 -6.98 -15.57 -46.76
C MET A 197 -7.89 -16.70 -47.27
N PRO A 198 -9.04 -16.41 -47.93
CA PRO A 198 -9.93 -17.43 -48.46
C PRO A 198 -9.23 -18.40 -49.41
N GLY A 199 -9.47 -19.71 -49.23
CA GLY A 199 -8.77 -20.77 -49.97
C GLY A 199 -7.34 -21.07 -49.48
N HIS A 200 -6.93 -20.47 -48.35
CA HIS A 200 -5.67 -20.71 -47.65
C HIS A 200 -5.86 -20.85 -46.12
N THR A 201 -7.09 -21.12 -45.67
CA THR A 201 -7.53 -21.02 -44.27
C THR A 201 -7.18 -22.22 -43.37
N HIS A 202 -6.79 -23.36 -43.93
CA HIS A 202 -6.61 -24.61 -43.16
C HIS A 202 -5.43 -24.56 -42.16
N GLU A 203 -5.70 -24.73 -40.86
CA GLU A 203 -4.71 -24.77 -39.76
C GLU A 203 -4.87 -26.04 -38.89
N ASP A 204 -4.57 -25.95 -37.59
CA ASP A 204 -4.58 -27.07 -36.63
C ASP A 204 -5.98 -27.50 -36.17
N VAL A 205 -6.96 -26.60 -36.18
CA VAL A 205 -8.38 -26.96 -35.95
C VAL A 205 -8.92 -27.90 -37.05
N ASP A 206 -8.55 -27.69 -38.31
CA ASP A 206 -8.85 -28.61 -39.41
C ASP A 206 -8.21 -29.99 -39.21
N GLN A 207 -7.02 -30.02 -38.60
CA GLN A 207 -6.36 -31.28 -38.29
C GLN A 207 -7.17 -32.09 -37.28
N MET A 208 -7.75 -31.44 -36.26
CA MET A 208 -8.67 -32.06 -35.31
C MET A 208 -9.91 -32.64 -36.03
N PHE A 209 -10.59 -31.85 -36.87
CA PHE A 209 -11.75 -32.33 -37.64
C PHE A 209 -11.39 -33.46 -38.62
N SER A 210 -10.19 -33.45 -39.20
CA SER A 210 -9.71 -34.54 -40.04
C SER A 210 -9.51 -35.84 -39.24
N ARG A 211 -9.13 -35.76 -37.97
CA ARG A 211 -9.03 -36.94 -37.08
C ARG A 211 -10.41 -37.45 -36.69
N PHE A 212 -11.33 -36.56 -36.32
CA PHE A 212 -12.73 -36.89 -36.06
C PHE A 212 -13.37 -37.63 -37.24
N SER A 213 -13.31 -37.07 -38.45
CA SER A 213 -13.83 -37.72 -39.67
C SER A 213 -13.24 -39.12 -39.87
N THR A 214 -11.91 -39.26 -39.79
CA THR A 214 -11.22 -40.55 -40.00
C THR A 214 -11.56 -41.60 -38.93
N HIS A 215 -11.93 -41.16 -37.73
CA HIS A 215 -12.30 -42.02 -36.61
C HIS A 215 -13.78 -42.46 -36.70
N LEU A 216 -14.67 -41.55 -37.11
CA LEU A 216 -16.09 -41.78 -37.33
C LEU A 216 -16.36 -42.64 -38.57
N ASP A 217 -15.60 -42.46 -39.66
CA ASP A 217 -15.67 -43.30 -40.89
C ASP A 217 -15.40 -44.81 -40.64
N LYS A 218 -15.02 -45.20 -39.42
CA LYS A 218 -14.61 -46.57 -39.03
C LYS A 218 -15.34 -47.10 -37.79
N ARG A 219 -16.26 -46.35 -37.20
CA ARG A 219 -16.92 -46.72 -35.94
C ARG A 219 -18.35 -46.20 -35.91
N ASN A 220 -19.23 -47.03 -35.35
CA ASN A 220 -20.62 -46.65 -35.13
C ASN A 220 -20.74 -45.54 -34.06
N ALA A 221 -21.68 -44.63 -34.27
CA ALA A 221 -22.14 -43.62 -33.30
C ALA A 221 -23.65 -43.39 -33.50
N ALA A 222 -24.48 -44.03 -32.69
CA ALA A 222 -25.93 -43.98 -32.81
C ALA A 222 -26.57 -42.81 -32.04
N THR A 223 -25.91 -42.33 -30.98
CA THR A 223 -26.41 -41.30 -30.05
C THR A 223 -25.41 -40.15 -29.88
N ILE A 224 -25.85 -39.00 -29.35
CA ILE A 224 -24.95 -37.86 -29.07
C ILE A 224 -23.86 -38.23 -28.04
N PRO A 225 -24.14 -38.95 -26.93
CA PRO A 225 -23.09 -39.40 -26.01
C PRO A 225 -22.07 -40.35 -26.66
N GLU A 226 -22.51 -41.28 -27.52
CA GLU A 226 -21.60 -42.13 -28.29
C GLU A 226 -20.72 -41.31 -29.24
N LEU A 227 -21.32 -40.36 -29.96
CA LEU A 227 -20.60 -39.42 -30.83
C LEU A 227 -19.54 -38.65 -30.02
N PHE A 228 -19.89 -38.10 -28.87
CA PHE A 228 -18.96 -37.37 -27.99
C PHE A 228 -17.80 -38.26 -27.54
N GLN A 229 -18.06 -39.50 -27.16
CA GLN A 229 -16.99 -40.45 -26.82
C GLN A 229 -16.09 -40.74 -28.03
N ARG A 230 -16.65 -40.97 -29.22
CA ARG A 230 -15.84 -41.15 -30.46
C ARG A 230 -14.98 -39.93 -30.78
N LEU A 231 -15.47 -38.72 -30.54
CA LEU A 231 -14.72 -37.47 -30.76
C LEU A 231 -13.60 -37.30 -29.72
N THR A 232 -13.89 -37.59 -28.45
CA THR A 232 -12.92 -37.57 -27.35
C THR A 232 -11.77 -38.55 -27.60
N ASP A 233 -12.09 -39.78 -28.05
CA ASP A 233 -11.12 -40.84 -28.38
C ASP A 233 -10.32 -40.57 -29.67
N ALA A 234 -10.74 -39.60 -30.49
CA ALA A 234 -10.18 -39.36 -31.83
C ALA A 234 -9.01 -38.38 -31.85
N TYR A 235 -8.78 -37.60 -30.79
CA TYR A 235 -7.79 -36.54 -30.75
C TYR A 235 -7.01 -36.55 -29.43
N THR A 236 -5.82 -35.97 -29.45
CA THR A 236 -4.94 -35.80 -28.29
C THR A 236 -4.39 -34.38 -28.35
N PRO A 237 -4.64 -33.50 -27.36
CA PRO A 237 -5.39 -33.71 -26.11
C PRO A 237 -6.84 -34.19 -26.33
N HIS A 238 -7.40 -34.89 -25.35
CA HIS A 238 -8.78 -35.38 -25.42
C HIS A 238 -9.76 -34.21 -25.55
N ALA A 239 -10.73 -34.33 -26.46
CA ALA A 239 -11.67 -33.26 -26.77
C ALA A 239 -12.82 -33.20 -25.74
N GLU A 240 -12.99 -32.06 -25.08
CA GLU A 240 -14.09 -31.79 -24.15
C GLU A 240 -15.38 -31.50 -24.94
N CYS A 241 -16.26 -32.50 -25.07
CA CYS A 241 -17.50 -32.37 -25.82
C CYS A 241 -18.68 -31.85 -24.98
N LYS A 242 -19.35 -30.79 -25.43
CA LYS A 242 -20.51 -30.14 -24.78
C LYS A 242 -21.69 -30.01 -25.76
N LEU A 243 -22.91 -30.28 -25.29
CA LEU A 243 -24.15 -30.11 -26.08
C LEU A 243 -24.83 -28.79 -25.74
N MET A 244 -25.07 -27.95 -26.75
CA MET A 244 -25.78 -26.67 -26.61
C MET A 244 -27.28 -26.87 -26.81
N THR A 245 -28.06 -26.69 -25.74
CA THR A 245 -29.53 -26.85 -25.72
C THR A 245 -30.29 -25.52 -25.84
N SER A 246 -29.63 -24.42 -25.53
CA SER A 246 -30.03 -23.00 -25.63
C SER A 246 -28.88 -22.16 -26.23
N MET A 247 -29.20 -20.99 -26.78
CA MET A 247 -28.25 -20.02 -27.32
C MET A 247 -28.80 -18.61 -27.17
N TRP A 248 -27.94 -17.66 -26.84
CA TRP A 248 -28.26 -16.25 -26.73
C TRP A 248 -28.15 -15.53 -28.08
N ASP A 249 -29.08 -14.63 -28.38
CA ASP A 249 -29.07 -13.83 -29.61
C ASP A 249 -28.28 -12.52 -29.44
N PHE A 250 -26.96 -12.64 -29.47
CA PHE A 250 -26.04 -11.51 -29.42
C PHE A 250 -26.18 -10.55 -30.61
N ARG A 251 -26.81 -10.99 -31.71
CA ARG A 251 -27.04 -10.12 -32.87
C ARG A 251 -28.08 -9.06 -32.56
N ASP A 252 -29.18 -9.43 -31.91
CA ASP A 252 -30.20 -8.48 -31.44
C ASP A 252 -29.62 -7.47 -30.43
N VAL A 253 -28.85 -7.94 -29.44
CA VAL A 253 -28.16 -7.08 -28.46
C VAL A 253 -27.27 -6.04 -29.13
N ILE A 254 -26.46 -6.49 -30.11
CA ILE A 254 -25.53 -5.61 -30.84
C ILE A 254 -26.26 -4.68 -31.82
N ASP A 255 -27.28 -5.16 -32.51
CA ASP A 255 -28.07 -4.34 -33.45
C ASP A 255 -28.83 -3.21 -32.74
N LYS A 256 -29.19 -3.37 -31.47
CA LYS A 256 -29.82 -2.35 -30.62
C LYS A 256 -28.86 -1.31 -30.05
N LYS A 257 -27.58 -1.64 -29.85
CA LYS A 257 -26.62 -0.79 -29.13
C LYS A 257 -25.46 -0.25 -29.99
N ILE A 258 -25.19 -0.81 -31.17
CA ILE A 258 -23.93 -0.55 -31.88
C ILE A 258 -24.18 -0.04 -33.29
N ALA A 259 -23.61 1.13 -33.59
CA ALA A 259 -23.64 1.74 -34.91
C ALA A 259 -23.10 0.78 -35.99
N ALA A 260 -23.56 0.96 -37.23
CA ALA A 260 -23.23 0.06 -38.32
C ALA A 260 -21.76 0.20 -38.74
N ILE A 261 -20.87 -0.63 -38.18
CA ILE A 261 -19.45 -0.70 -38.54
C ILE A 261 -19.31 -0.91 -40.07
N SER A 262 -18.91 0.12 -40.82
CA SER A 262 -18.62 -0.01 -42.25
C SER A 262 -17.16 -0.42 -42.48
N GLY A 263 -16.75 -0.62 -43.74
CA GLY A 263 -15.36 -0.92 -44.12
C GLY A 263 -14.77 -2.29 -43.71
N HIS A 264 -15.32 -2.96 -42.69
CA HIS A 264 -14.76 -4.17 -42.06
C HIS A 264 -14.64 -5.41 -42.97
N SER A 265 -15.23 -5.40 -44.17
CA SER A 265 -15.17 -6.53 -45.11
C SER A 265 -13.78 -6.72 -45.73
N ARG A 266 -12.96 -5.66 -45.84
CA ARG A 266 -11.61 -5.73 -46.44
C ARG A 266 -10.51 -6.20 -45.47
N PRO A 267 -10.32 -5.62 -44.28
CA PRO A 267 -9.16 -5.95 -43.43
C PRO A 267 -9.11 -7.40 -42.97
N HIS A 268 -7.92 -7.98 -42.80
CA HIS A 268 -7.77 -9.37 -42.30
C HIS A 268 -7.36 -9.45 -40.83
N HIS A 269 -6.95 -8.34 -40.23
CA HIS A 269 -6.60 -8.28 -38.81
C HIS A 269 -7.26 -7.08 -38.16
N PHE A 270 -7.81 -7.29 -36.97
CA PHE A 270 -8.41 -6.24 -36.15
C PHE A 270 -7.77 -6.27 -34.76
N THR A 271 -7.73 -5.11 -34.11
CA THR A 271 -7.22 -4.95 -32.74
C THR A 271 -8.12 -3.97 -32.00
N ALA A 272 -8.76 -4.44 -30.94
CA ALA A 272 -9.43 -3.60 -29.96
C ALA A 272 -8.48 -3.37 -28.77
N LYS A 273 -8.34 -2.13 -28.31
CA LYS A 273 -7.56 -1.76 -27.12
C LYS A 273 -8.16 -0.49 -26.50
N LEU A 274 -8.21 -0.41 -25.18
CA LEU A 274 -8.54 0.83 -24.48
C LEU A 274 -7.42 1.87 -24.64
N VAL A 275 -7.80 3.10 -24.98
CA VAL A 275 -6.93 4.29 -25.07
C VAL A 275 -7.74 5.50 -24.60
N SER A 276 -7.27 6.21 -23.57
CA SER A 276 -7.94 7.41 -23.02
C SER A 276 -9.43 7.21 -22.71
N GLY A 277 -9.78 6.12 -22.02
CA GLY A 277 -11.16 5.75 -21.66
C GLY A 277 -11.98 5.11 -22.78
N LYS A 278 -11.67 5.38 -24.05
CA LYS A 278 -12.42 4.90 -25.22
C LYS A 278 -11.79 3.62 -25.82
N VAL A 279 -12.60 2.75 -26.44
CA VAL A 279 -12.11 1.51 -27.07
C VAL A 279 -11.71 1.80 -28.52
N GLN A 280 -10.41 1.89 -28.78
CA GLN A 280 -9.89 2.10 -30.11
C GLN A 280 -9.90 0.80 -30.92
N LEU A 281 -10.61 0.80 -32.05
CA LEU A 281 -10.62 -0.30 -33.02
C LEU A 281 -9.73 0.02 -34.23
N ARG A 282 -8.61 -0.70 -34.35
CA ARG A 282 -7.67 -0.59 -35.47
C ARG A 282 -7.73 -1.82 -36.37
N ALA A 283 -7.46 -1.64 -37.65
CA ALA A 283 -7.38 -2.75 -38.58
C ALA A 283 -6.18 -2.67 -39.54
N LYS A 284 -5.77 -3.83 -40.07
CA LYS A 284 -4.79 -3.96 -41.15
C LYS A 284 -5.32 -4.86 -42.25
N LEU A 285 -4.98 -4.54 -43.50
CA LEU A 285 -5.30 -5.38 -44.64
C LEU A 285 -4.52 -6.69 -44.56
N TRP A 286 -3.22 -6.60 -44.28
CA TRP A 286 -2.31 -7.73 -44.08
C TRP A 286 -1.40 -7.53 -42.86
N PRO A 287 -0.75 -8.60 -42.36
CA PRO A 287 0.12 -8.50 -41.20
C PRO A 287 1.54 -8.00 -41.51
N ASP A 288 1.69 -7.17 -42.53
CA ASP A 288 2.98 -6.59 -42.91
C ASP A 288 3.47 -5.58 -41.84
N PRO A 289 4.77 -5.58 -41.49
CA PRO A 289 5.37 -4.53 -40.67
C PRO A 289 5.34 -3.13 -41.32
N GLN A 290 5.34 -3.04 -42.65
CA GLN A 290 5.40 -1.77 -43.40
C GLN A 290 4.03 -1.15 -43.71
N GLU A 291 2.94 -1.90 -43.53
CA GLU A 291 1.57 -1.40 -43.77
C GLU A 291 1.07 -0.66 -42.51
N GLU A 292 0.67 0.60 -42.63
CA GLU A 292 0.19 1.41 -41.49
C GLU A 292 -1.13 0.86 -40.90
N GLU A 293 -1.36 1.07 -39.59
CA GLU A 293 -2.64 0.73 -38.97
C GLU A 293 -3.67 1.81 -39.31
N VAL A 294 -4.77 1.42 -39.96
CA VAL A 294 -5.89 2.33 -40.25
C VAL A 294 -6.94 2.18 -39.14
N GLU A 295 -7.36 3.31 -38.60
CA GLU A 295 -8.46 3.41 -37.64
C GLU A 295 -9.81 3.26 -38.37
N ILE A 296 -10.74 2.48 -37.81
CA ILE A 296 -12.08 2.29 -38.41
C ILE A 296 -13.04 3.33 -37.81
N PRO A 297 -13.53 4.34 -38.56
CA PRO A 297 -14.20 5.50 -37.98
C PRO A 297 -15.65 5.32 -37.47
N ASP A 298 -16.18 4.08 -37.44
CA ASP A 298 -17.61 3.81 -37.19
C ASP A 298 -17.90 3.11 -35.85
N LEU A 299 -16.88 2.88 -35.01
CA LEU A 299 -17.11 2.45 -33.62
C LEU A 299 -17.01 3.65 -32.70
N ASP A 300 -18.02 4.51 -32.79
CA ASP A 300 -18.28 5.55 -31.80
C ASP A 300 -18.43 4.87 -30.44
N SER A 301 -17.50 5.12 -29.52
CA SER A 301 -17.57 4.59 -28.15
C SER A 301 -18.90 4.97 -27.53
N ASP A 302 -19.39 6.15 -27.86
CA ASP A 302 -20.46 6.92 -27.24
C ASP A 302 -21.86 6.31 -27.50
N LYS A 303 -21.90 5.16 -28.19
CA LYS A 303 -23.08 4.31 -28.39
C LYS A 303 -22.94 2.91 -27.78
N LEU A 304 -21.71 2.42 -27.63
CA LEU A 304 -21.38 1.35 -26.68
C LEU A 304 -21.23 1.87 -25.25
N GLU A 305 -21.29 3.19 -25.03
CA GLU A 305 -21.01 3.79 -23.74
C GLU A 305 -22.11 3.41 -22.75
N CYS A 306 -21.71 2.50 -21.90
CA CYS A 306 -21.75 2.79 -20.49
C CYS A 306 -20.32 3.07 -20.06
N SER A 307 -19.82 4.28 -20.33
CA SER A 307 -18.50 4.67 -19.88
C SER A 307 -18.43 4.52 -18.36
N LEU A 308 -17.26 4.18 -17.83
CA LEU A 308 -17.02 4.34 -16.39
C LEU A 308 -17.01 5.81 -15.98
N ASN A 309 -16.93 6.75 -16.95
CA ASN A 309 -17.18 8.18 -16.73
C ASN A 309 -18.69 8.52 -16.71
N ASP A 310 -19.53 7.62 -17.23
CA ASP A 310 -20.99 7.78 -17.37
C ASP A 310 -21.77 6.92 -16.35
N ARG A 311 -21.09 6.46 -15.30
CA ARG A 311 -21.65 5.68 -14.18
C ARG A 311 -20.98 6.04 -12.86
N LEU A 312 -20.47 7.27 -12.78
CA LEU A 312 -19.86 7.80 -11.57
C LEU A 312 -20.96 8.11 -10.55
N PRO A 313 -20.67 8.11 -9.22
CA PRO A 313 -21.67 8.50 -8.20
C PRO A 313 -22.27 9.90 -8.41
N ARG A 314 -21.61 10.77 -9.20
CA ARG A 314 -22.16 12.07 -9.63
C ARG A 314 -23.49 12.00 -10.40
N PHE A 315 -23.80 10.82 -10.96
CA PHE A 315 -25.03 10.53 -11.72
C PHE A 315 -26.19 10.04 -10.84
N MET A 316 -26.10 10.26 -9.53
CA MET A 316 -27.24 10.14 -8.60
C MET A 316 -27.85 11.52 -8.29
N TYR A 317 -27.27 12.61 -8.79
CA TYR A 317 -27.61 13.98 -8.37
C TYR A 317 -27.29 15.05 -9.44
N ASP A 318 -27.13 14.67 -10.72
CA ASP A 318 -26.97 15.63 -11.81
C ASP A 318 -28.29 15.97 -12.51
N GLU A 319 -28.32 17.11 -13.21
CA GLU A 319 -29.56 17.67 -13.79
C GLU A 319 -30.03 16.96 -15.09
N ASP A 320 -29.42 15.83 -15.47
CA ASP A 320 -29.72 15.10 -16.71
C ASP A 320 -30.64 13.89 -16.44
N PRO A 321 -31.93 13.93 -16.84
CA PRO A 321 -32.87 12.84 -16.56
C PRO A 321 -32.62 11.55 -17.34
N GLU A 322 -31.69 11.52 -18.32
CA GLU A 322 -31.25 10.26 -18.96
C GLU A 322 -29.99 9.66 -18.31
N SER A 323 -29.40 10.37 -17.33
CA SER A 323 -28.26 9.94 -16.51
C SER A 323 -28.68 8.93 -15.42
N TYR A 324 -27.78 7.99 -15.10
CA TYR A 324 -27.90 7.19 -13.88
C TYR A 324 -26.57 6.56 -13.46
N TRP A 325 -26.35 6.50 -12.15
CA TRP A 325 -25.35 5.61 -11.57
C TRP A 325 -25.80 4.16 -11.72
N GLN A 326 -24.84 3.27 -12.02
CA GLN A 326 -25.05 1.82 -11.97
C GLN A 326 -23.89 1.13 -11.25
N SER A 327 -24.20 0.17 -10.38
CA SER A 327 -23.21 -0.69 -9.74
C SER A 327 -22.56 -1.69 -10.70
N ILE A 328 -21.47 -2.32 -10.25
CA ILE A 328 -21.00 -3.58 -10.84
C ILE A 328 -22.11 -4.65 -10.77
N SER A 329 -22.12 -5.57 -11.73
CA SER A 329 -23.01 -6.74 -11.70
C SER A 329 -22.61 -7.71 -10.60
N TRP A 330 -23.58 -8.39 -9.97
CA TRP A 330 -23.37 -9.38 -8.93
C TRP A 330 -22.32 -10.44 -9.32
N LEU A 331 -22.26 -10.86 -10.58
CA LEU A 331 -21.26 -11.84 -11.06
C LEU A 331 -19.80 -11.42 -10.75
N LEU A 332 -19.51 -10.13 -10.70
CA LEU A 332 -18.16 -9.59 -10.49
C LEU A 332 -17.86 -9.32 -9.01
N TYR A 333 -18.76 -9.69 -8.09
CA TYR A 333 -18.62 -9.50 -6.65
C TYR A 333 -18.69 -10.86 -5.92
N PRO A 334 -17.69 -11.22 -5.09
CA PRO A 334 -17.52 -12.59 -4.58
C PRO A 334 -18.48 -13.01 -3.44
N THR A 335 -19.40 -12.15 -3.04
CA THR A 335 -20.39 -12.35 -1.95
C THR A 335 -21.78 -11.92 -2.43
N PRO A 336 -22.86 -11.97 -1.60
CA PRO A 336 -24.05 -11.16 -1.88
C PRO A 336 -23.65 -9.71 -2.18
N LEU A 337 -24.33 -9.07 -3.13
CA LEU A 337 -23.94 -7.76 -3.68
C LEU A 337 -24.31 -6.64 -2.70
N HIS A 338 -23.54 -6.52 -1.62
CA HIS A 338 -23.72 -5.48 -0.62
C HIS A 338 -23.02 -4.19 -1.05
N LEU A 339 -23.74 -3.07 -1.11
CA LEU A 339 -23.19 -1.75 -1.42
C LEU A 339 -23.73 -0.69 -0.47
N ASN A 340 -22.86 0.27 -0.12
CA ASN A 340 -23.20 1.40 0.74
C ASN A 340 -23.07 2.70 -0.07
N ILE A 341 -24.16 3.44 -0.25
CA ILE A 341 -24.14 4.82 -0.77
C ILE A 341 -24.18 5.73 0.45
N THR A 342 -23.21 6.63 0.62
CA THR A 342 -23.10 7.50 1.80
C THR A 342 -23.07 8.96 1.36
N LEU A 343 -23.94 9.77 1.95
CA LEU A 343 -24.02 11.22 1.80
C LEU A 343 -23.49 11.86 3.10
N SER A 344 -22.39 12.60 3.01
CA SER A 344 -21.78 13.28 4.17
C SER A 344 -21.96 14.79 4.06
N PHE A 345 -22.46 15.41 5.13
CA PHE A 345 -22.76 16.85 5.17
C PHE A 345 -21.74 17.58 6.07
N PRO A 346 -21.40 18.84 5.75
CA PRO A 346 -20.36 19.59 6.47
C PRO A 346 -20.83 20.13 7.84
N SER A 347 -22.11 19.98 8.17
CA SER A 347 -22.73 20.39 9.43
C SER A 347 -23.99 19.55 9.68
N ILE A 348 -24.79 19.92 10.67
CA ILE A 348 -26.04 19.25 11.03
C ILE A 348 -27.18 19.76 10.13
N TYR A 349 -27.92 18.82 9.54
CA TYR A 349 -29.10 19.09 8.70
C TYR A 349 -30.36 18.46 9.30
N GLU A 350 -31.51 19.04 8.98
CA GLU A 350 -32.85 18.54 9.33
C GLU A 350 -33.56 18.15 8.03
N LEU A 351 -34.12 16.94 7.98
CA LEU A 351 -34.92 16.46 6.87
C LEU A 351 -36.21 17.30 6.76
N GLY A 352 -36.39 18.00 5.65
CA GLY A 352 -37.49 18.92 5.39
C GLY A 352 -38.57 18.38 4.45
N GLY A 353 -38.39 17.18 3.91
CA GLY A 353 -39.33 16.49 3.03
C GLY A 353 -38.96 15.02 2.87
N ASP A 354 -39.70 14.30 2.04
CA ASP A 354 -39.47 12.86 1.85
C ASP A 354 -38.13 12.61 1.12
N ILE A 355 -37.45 11.52 1.45
CA ILE A 355 -36.29 11.04 0.67
C ILE A 355 -36.82 10.17 -0.46
N LYS A 356 -36.42 10.44 -1.70
CA LYS A 356 -36.82 9.64 -2.86
C LYS A 356 -35.59 9.17 -3.61
N ILE A 357 -35.56 7.87 -3.91
CA ILE A 357 -34.48 7.22 -4.63
C ILE A 357 -35.11 6.68 -5.92
N GLU A 358 -34.87 7.37 -7.03
CA GLU A 358 -35.38 6.96 -8.33
C GLU A 358 -34.42 5.93 -8.95
N MET A 359 -34.99 4.80 -9.34
CA MET A 359 -34.26 3.64 -9.83
C MET A 359 -34.79 3.25 -11.21
N PRO A 360 -34.02 3.45 -12.30
CA PRO A 360 -34.43 3.08 -13.65
C PRO A 360 -34.63 1.57 -13.87
N THR A 361 -34.12 0.75 -12.94
CA THR A 361 -34.31 -0.70 -12.89
C THR A 361 -34.99 -1.10 -11.57
N ALA A 362 -35.37 -2.37 -11.43
CA ALA A 362 -36.19 -2.82 -10.31
C ALA A 362 -35.55 -2.58 -8.93
N ARG A 363 -36.38 -2.12 -7.99
CA ARG A 363 -36.00 -1.77 -6.61
C ARG A 363 -35.36 -2.94 -5.85
N PRO A 364 -34.41 -2.69 -4.93
CA PRO A 364 -33.79 -3.70 -4.09
C PRO A 364 -34.80 -4.59 -3.39
N ARG A 365 -34.50 -5.89 -3.38
CA ARG A 365 -35.26 -6.89 -2.65
C ARG A 365 -35.04 -6.79 -1.13
N GLU A 366 -33.88 -6.27 -0.74
CA GLU A 366 -33.51 -5.90 0.63
C GLU A 366 -32.65 -4.63 0.61
N MET A 367 -33.02 -3.62 1.38
CA MET A 367 -32.20 -2.44 1.65
C MET A 367 -32.51 -1.80 3.01
N LEU A 368 -31.58 -0.97 3.50
CA LEU A 368 -31.66 -0.26 4.78
C LEU A 368 -31.24 1.19 4.58
N LEU A 369 -32.07 2.12 5.04
CA LEU A 369 -31.72 3.53 5.21
C LEU A 369 -31.32 3.78 6.67
N GLU A 370 -30.18 4.42 6.88
CA GLU A 370 -29.64 4.76 8.19
C GLU A 370 -28.91 6.11 8.15
N LYS A 371 -28.57 6.64 9.31
CA LYS A 371 -27.97 7.98 9.46
C LYS A 371 -26.92 8.05 10.55
N SER A 372 -26.11 9.10 10.52
CA SER A 372 -25.18 9.47 11.58
C SER A 372 -25.54 10.83 12.17
N LEU A 373 -25.14 11.05 13.43
CA LEU A 373 -25.18 12.33 14.14
C LEU A 373 -23.77 12.83 14.52
N ASP A 374 -22.73 12.07 14.18
CA ASP A 374 -21.36 12.25 14.67
C ASP A 374 -20.29 12.11 13.55
N HIS A 375 -20.66 12.54 12.34
CA HIS A 375 -19.81 12.54 11.14
C HIS A 375 -19.35 11.13 10.72
N GLY A 376 -20.31 10.19 10.71
CA GLY A 376 -20.15 8.84 10.21
C GLY A 376 -19.47 7.84 11.16
N ARG A 377 -19.25 8.21 12.44
CA ARG A 377 -18.61 7.33 13.43
C ARG A 377 -19.59 6.27 13.95
N THR A 378 -20.81 6.67 14.28
CA THR A 378 -21.93 5.80 14.63
C THR A 378 -23.09 5.95 13.64
N TRP A 379 -23.89 4.90 13.55
CA TRP A 379 -24.97 4.77 12.56
C TRP A 379 -26.23 4.21 13.19
N HIS A 380 -27.36 4.86 12.91
CA HIS A 380 -28.67 4.56 13.47
C HIS A 380 -29.68 4.28 12.33
N PRO A 381 -30.35 3.11 12.32
CA PRO A 381 -31.38 2.80 11.34
C PRO A 381 -32.52 3.82 11.32
N MET A 382 -33.03 4.14 10.12
CA MET A 382 -34.22 4.98 9.92
C MET A 382 -35.40 4.17 9.38
N GLN A 383 -35.14 3.30 8.39
CA GLN A 383 -36.16 2.50 7.72
C GLN A 383 -35.54 1.24 7.09
N TYR A 384 -36.19 0.10 7.30
CA TYR A 384 -35.89 -1.14 6.59
C TYR A 384 -36.87 -1.33 5.41
N TYR A 385 -36.38 -1.95 4.34
CA TYR A 385 -37.16 -2.28 3.16
C TYR A 385 -36.81 -3.70 2.74
N ALA A 386 -37.80 -4.59 2.68
CA ALA A 386 -37.58 -5.95 2.19
C ALA A 386 -38.84 -6.56 1.61
N TYR A 387 -38.68 -7.31 0.52
CA TYR A 387 -39.74 -8.10 -0.11
C TYR A 387 -40.44 -9.07 0.88
N ASN A 388 -39.73 -9.46 1.94
CA ASN A 388 -40.30 -10.16 3.09
C ASN A 388 -39.58 -9.69 4.37
N CYS A 389 -40.10 -8.67 5.03
CA CYS A 389 -39.56 -8.08 6.26
C CYS A 389 -39.25 -9.11 7.36
N ARG A 390 -40.08 -10.15 7.48
CA ARG A 390 -39.93 -11.18 8.50
C ARG A 390 -38.77 -12.15 8.22
N GLU A 391 -38.45 -12.36 6.95
CA GLU A 391 -37.37 -13.25 6.52
C GLU A 391 -36.01 -12.51 6.50
N ALA A 392 -36.01 -11.25 6.06
CA ALA A 392 -34.78 -10.45 5.96
C ALA A 392 -34.32 -9.84 7.30
N PHE A 393 -35.25 -9.36 8.14
CA PHE A 393 -34.92 -8.54 9.31
C PHE A 393 -35.60 -8.97 10.63
N ASP A 394 -36.39 -10.06 10.62
CA ASP A 394 -37.24 -10.49 11.75
C ASP A 394 -38.22 -9.39 12.25
N MET A 395 -38.69 -8.56 11.32
CA MET A 395 -39.65 -7.48 11.57
C MET A 395 -41.02 -7.81 10.95
N GLU A 396 -42.10 -7.34 11.56
CA GLU A 396 -43.41 -7.37 10.91
C GLU A 396 -43.48 -6.32 9.79
N ASP A 397 -44.24 -6.62 8.75
CA ASP A 397 -44.41 -5.75 7.58
C ASP A 397 -45.51 -4.72 7.85
N ASN A 398 -45.21 -3.45 7.59
CA ASN A 398 -46.07 -2.33 7.92
C ASN A 398 -47.08 -2.03 6.81
N GLU A 399 -48.02 -2.96 6.56
CA GLU A 399 -49.15 -2.74 5.64
C GLU A 399 -49.93 -1.48 6.06
N GLN A 400 -49.83 -0.42 5.26
CA GLN A 400 -50.21 0.94 5.65
C GLN A 400 -51.65 1.08 6.18
N SER A 401 -51.79 1.59 7.40
CA SER A 401 -53.05 2.18 7.91
C SER A 401 -52.80 3.12 9.09
N ALA A 402 -52.53 4.39 8.79
CA ALA A 402 -52.41 5.53 9.71
C ALA A 402 -51.46 5.32 10.91
N VAL A 403 -50.24 5.86 10.79
CA VAL A 403 -49.28 5.96 11.91
C VAL A 403 -49.96 6.65 13.11
N LEU A 404 -50.13 5.91 14.20
CA LEU A 404 -50.51 6.45 15.50
C LEU A 404 -49.33 7.30 16.01
N LEU A 405 -49.57 8.49 16.56
CA LEU A 405 -48.49 9.38 17.03
C LEU A 405 -47.56 8.66 18.03
N ASP A 406 -48.13 7.84 18.91
CA ASP A 406 -47.41 7.04 19.92
C ASP A 406 -46.35 6.07 19.32
N SER A 407 -46.47 5.66 18.06
CA SER A 407 -45.49 4.80 17.36
C SER A 407 -44.68 5.54 16.28
N ALA A 408 -44.81 6.86 16.16
CA ALA A 408 -44.13 7.64 15.12
C ALA A 408 -42.59 7.64 15.27
N THR A 409 -42.07 7.29 16.45
CA THR A 409 -40.62 7.15 16.69
C THR A 409 -40.06 5.76 16.38
N GLU A 410 -40.92 4.77 16.13
CA GLU A 410 -40.52 3.38 15.88
C GLU A 410 -39.86 3.23 14.50
N ILE A 411 -38.83 2.37 14.43
CA ILE A 411 -38.15 2.00 13.19
C ILE A 411 -38.88 0.78 12.63
N THR A 412 -39.38 0.86 11.40
CA THR A 412 -40.22 -0.18 10.80
C THR A 412 -39.55 -0.84 9.60
N CYS A 413 -40.20 -1.88 9.07
CA CYS A 413 -39.91 -2.46 7.76
C CYS A 413 -41.15 -2.36 6.86
N THR A 414 -40.94 -2.22 5.54
CA THR A 414 -42.01 -2.25 4.52
C THR A 414 -41.61 -3.12 3.32
N SER A 415 -42.56 -3.86 2.74
CA SER A 415 -42.37 -4.58 1.47
C SER A 415 -42.78 -3.78 0.23
N GLU A 416 -43.61 -2.75 0.38
CA GLU A 416 -44.21 -1.98 -0.72
C GLU A 416 -43.16 -1.41 -1.69
N ASP A 417 -42.02 -0.99 -1.13
CA ASP A 417 -40.88 -0.43 -1.86
C ASP A 417 -39.81 -1.46 -2.27
N SER A 418 -40.06 -2.74 -2.01
CA SER A 418 -39.23 -3.88 -2.45
C SER A 418 -39.96 -4.85 -3.38
N ASP A 419 -41.22 -4.57 -3.73
CA ASP A 419 -41.96 -5.31 -4.75
C ASP A 419 -41.46 -4.97 -6.16
N GLY A 420 -40.86 -5.96 -6.84
CA GLY A 420 -40.40 -5.84 -8.22
C GLY A 420 -39.73 -7.11 -8.75
N LEU A 421 -40.01 -7.48 -10.00
CA LEU A 421 -39.22 -8.48 -10.75
C LEU A 421 -38.22 -7.74 -11.67
N PRO A 422 -37.03 -8.29 -11.91
CA PRO A 422 -36.03 -7.68 -12.78
C PRO A 422 -36.47 -7.68 -14.26
N ILE A 423 -37.02 -6.56 -14.73
CA ILE A 423 -37.39 -6.37 -16.14
C ILE A 423 -36.21 -5.72 -16.87
N ILE A 424 -35.57 -6.49 -17.74
CA ILE A 424 -34.33 -6.08 -18.40
C ILE A 424 -34.63 -5.39 -19.73
N GLY A 425 -34.41 -4.07 -19.80
CA GLY A 425 -34.27 -3.32 -21.05
C GLY A 425 -35.34 -2.28 -21.36
N GLU A 426 -36.31 -2.07 -20.48
CA GLU A 426 -37.20 -0.91 -20.48
C GLU A 426 -37.07 -0.22 -19.11
N PRO A 427 -36.88 1.12 -19.03
CA PRO A 427 -36.93 1.83 -17.77
C PRO A 427 -38.29 1.62 -17.13
N GLN A 428 -38.31 1.36 -15.83
CA GLN A 428 -39.49 1.57 -15.03
C GLN A 428 -39.17 2.67 -14.04
N ASP A 429 -39.97 3.73 -14.04
CA ASP A 429 -39.84 4.85 -13.11
C ASP A 429 -40.26 4.39 -11.71
N GLN A 430 -39.41 3.57 -11.08
CA GLN A 430 -39.63 3.02 -9.75
C GLN A 430 -38.92 3.89 -8.72
N THR A 431 -39.62 4.20 -7.64
CA THR A 431 -39.09 5.01 -6.56
C THR A 431 -39.10 4.19 -5.28
N VAL A 432 -38.04 4.27 -4.49
CA VAL A 432 -38.06 3.94 -3.06
C VAL A 432 -38.19 5.24 -2.29
N THR A 433 -39.09 5.29 -1.32
CA THR A 433 -39.46 6.52 -0.63
C THR A 433 -39.35 6.38 0.89
N PHE A 434 -39.02 7.47 1.56
CA PHE A 434 -39.12 7.61 3.01
C PHE A 434 -40.12 8.70 3.32
N GLU A 435 -41.41 8.34 3.30
CA GLU A 435 -42.54 9.29 3.37
C GLU A 435 -43.03 9.58 4.80
N LYS A 436 -42.17 9.45 5.81
CA LYS A 436 -42.60 9.53 7.22
C LYS A 436 -43.24 10.89 7.56
N LEU A 437 -42.85 11.97 6.87
CA LEU A 437 -43.46 13.29 6.96
C LEU A 437 -44.83 13.35 6.27
N THR A 438 -44.93 12.84 5.03
CA THR A 438 -46.17 12.80 4.25
C THR A 438 -47.23 11.88 4.87
N GLN A 439 -46.84 10.76 5.48
CA GLN A 439 -47.75 9.86 6.21
C GLN A 439 -48.36 10.53 7.45
N LEU A 440 -47.59 11.34 8.18
CA LEU A 440 -48.10 12.12 9.31
C LEU A 440 -49.11 13.19 8.86
N ASN A 441 -48.87 13.87 7.73
CA ASN A 441 -49.78 14.86 7.15
C ASN A 441 -51.18 14.30 6.82
N ASN A 442 -51.29 12.98 6.65
CA ASN A 442 -52.55 12.28 6.38
C ASN A 442 -53.27 11.78 7.66
N ASN A 443 -52.74 12.04 8.86
CA ASN A 443 -53.35 11.63 10.13
C ASN A 443 -54.64 12.44 10.44
N PRO A 444 -55.74 11.80 10.90
CA PRO A 444 -57.01 12.47 11.19
C PRO A 444 -56.96 13.54 12.30
N SER A 445 -55.87 13.63 13.07
CA SER A 445 -55.64 14.70 14.05
C SER A 445 -55.31 16.06 13.41
N GLY A 446 -54.96 16.07 12.12
CA GLY A 446 -54.63 17.26 11.35
C GLY A 446 -53.23 17.84 11.65
N LEU A 447 -52.82 18.84 10.83
CA LEU A 447 -51.50 19.48 10.88
C LEU A 447 -51.06 19.93 12.28
N GLN A 448 -52.02 20.32 13.13
CA GLN A 448 -51.73 20.82 14.47
C GLN A 448 -51.11 19.76 15.39
N GLY A 449 -51.62 18.51 15.39
CA GLY A 449 -51.02 17.43 16.19
C GLY A 449 -49.61 17.04 15.74
N ILE A 450 -49.30 17.22 14.45
CA ILE A 450 -47.97 16.96 13.90
C ILE A 450 -46.97 18.01 14.39
N PHE A 451 -47.37 19.29 14.37
CA PHE A 451 -46.53 20.38 14.88
C PHE A 451 -46.35 20.31 16.39
N GLU A 452 -47.33 19.81 17.15
CA GLU A 452 -47.20 19.50 18.58
C GLU A 452 -46.14 18.39 18.81
N GLU A 453 -46.08 17.36 17.97
CA GLU A 453 -45.06 16.30 18.08
C GLU A 453 -43.66 16.78 17.64
N PHE A 454 -43.55 17.77 16.74
CA PHE A 454 -42.25 18.37 16.37
C PHE A 454 -41.59 19.24 17.46
N GLU A 455 -42.33 19.57 18.53
CA GLU A 455 -41.79 20.14 19.76
C GLU A 455 -41.18 19.06 20.69
N ASN A 456 -41.42 17.76 20.43
CA ASN A 456 -40.80 16.65 21.15
C ASN A 456 -39.37 16.39 20.64
N ASP A 457 -38.38 16.51 21.54
CA ASP A 457 -36.96 16.36 21.22
C ASP A 457 -36.63 14.99 20.62
N THR A 458 -37.19 13.90 21.15
CA THR A 458 -36.93 12.53 20.69
C THR A 458 -37.53 12.26 19.30
N PHE A 459 -38.67 12.86 18.99
CA PHE A 459 -39.27 12.76 17.66
C PHE A 459 -38.48 13.58 16.63
N ARG A 460 -38.07 14.80 17.01
CA ARG A 460 -37.17 15.63 16.18
C ARG A 460 -35.86 14.93 15.87
N GLU A 461 -35.24 14.28 16.85
CA GLU A 461 -33.95 13.61 16.70
C GLU A 461 -33.93 12.65 15.52
N LEU A 462 -35.06 12.05 15.10
CA LEU A 462 -35.16 11.16 13.93
C LEU A 462 -34.90 11.86 12.59
N PHE A 463 -35.22 13.14 12.46
CA PHE A 463 -35.09 13.89 11.21
C PHE A 463 -33.75 14.66 11.11
N VAL A 464 -32.98 14.72 12.20
CA VAL A 464 -31.66 15.37 12.24
C VAL A 464 -30.55 14.39 11.85
N PHE A 465 -29.56 14.81 11.06
CA PHE A 465 -28.40 14.01 10.66
C PHE A 465 -27.16 14.87 10.30
N THR A 466 -25.97 14.28 10.40
CA THR A 466 -24.74 14.76 9.75
C THR A 466 -24.43 13.97 8.48
N ASP A 467 -24.89 12.73 8.39
CA ASP A 467 -24.68 11.84 7.25
C ASP A 467 -25.89 10.92 7.07
N LEU A 468 -26.16 10.53 5.83
CA LEU A 468 -27.13 9.50 5.47
C LEU A 468 -26.42 8.35 4.75
N ARG A 469 -26.83 7.11 5.00
CA ARG A 469 -26.31 5.93 4.29
C ARG A 469 -27.45 5.03 3.85
N ILE A 470 -27.40 4.65 2.58
CA ILE A 470 -28.29 3.67 1.96
C ILE A 470 -27.47 2.40 1.78
N ARG A 471 -27.88 1.31 2.43
CA ARG A 471 -27.29 -0.01 2.27
C ARG A 471 -28.18 -0.85 1.37
N LEU A 472 -27.67 -1.14 0.20
CA LEU A 472 -28.27 -2.02 -0.79
C LEU A 472 -27.77 -3.44 -0.46
N LEU A 473 -28.66 -4.33 -0.03
CA LEU A 473 -28.30 -5.65 0.54
C LEU A 473 -28.61 -6.80 -0.41
N TYR A 474 -29.75 -6.75 -1.11
CA TYR A 474 -30.11 -7.77 -2.10
C TYR A 474 -30.76 -7.11 -3.34
N PRO A 475 -30.25 -7.33 -4.56
CA PRO A 475 -30.81 -6.72 -5.78
C PRO A 475 -32.13 -7.39 -6.17
N ALA A 476 -32.92 -6.76 -7.04
CA ALA A 476 -34.10 -7.42 -7.61
C ALA A 476 -33.70 -8.68 -8.38
N THR A 477 -34.29 -9.83 -8.02
CA THR A 477 -34.06 -11.11 -8.70
C THR A 477 -35.36 -11.85 -9.01
N ASP A 478 -35.33 -12.69 -10.04
CA ASP A 478 -36.37 -13.68 -10.38
C ASP A 478 -36.07 -15.07 -9.81
N GLY A 479 -35.00 -15.23 -9.02
CA GLY A 479 -34.58 -16.46 -8.34
C GLY A 479 -33.54 -17.29 -9.10
N GLU A 480 -33.19 -16.92 -10.33
CA GLU A 480 -32.20 -17.64 -11.15
C GLU A 480 -30.76 -17.48 -10.65
N GLU A 481 -30.45 -16.57 -9.72
CA GLU A 481 -29.14 -16.48 -9.03
C GLU A 481 -28.75 -17.76 -8.29
N VAL A 482 -29.74 -18.57 -7.91
CA VAL A 482 -29.58 -19.86 -7.21
C VAL A 482 -29.34 -21.01 -8.21
N SER A 483 -29.63 -20.81 -9.50
CA SER A 483 -29.48 -21.84 -10.54
C SER A 483 -28.02 -22.20 -10.81
N SER A 484 -27.68 -23.48 -10.68
CA SER A 484 -26.31 -23.96 -10.90
C SER A 484 -25.88 -23.89 -12.38
N GLY A 485 -24.70 -23.32 -12.64
CA GLY A 485 -24.06 -23.31 -13.96
C GLY A 485 -24.28 -22.03 -14.76
N LEU A 486 -24.29 -22.15 -16.09
CA LEU A 486 -24.39 -20.99 -16.99
C LEU A 486 -25.64 -20.12 -16.80
N PRO A 487 -26.85 -20.66 -16.49
CA PRO A 487 -28.03 -19.84 -16.24
C PRO A 487 -27.84 -18.86 -15.08
N GLY A 488 -27.54 -19.34 -13.87
CA GLY A 488 -27.37 -18.46 -12.71
C GLY A 488 -26.12 -17.57 -12.77
N LEU A 489 -25.11 -17.96 -13.56
CA LEU A 489 -23.96 -17.11 -13.84
C LEU A 489 -24.34 -15.90 -14.74
N LEU A 490 -25.23 -16.10 -15.71
CA LEU A 490 -25.74 -15.03 -16.57
C LEU A 490 -26.84 -14.20 -15.89
N ALA A 491 -27.64 -14.82 -15.04
CA ALA A 491 -28.55 -14.15 -14.12
C ALA A 491 -27.80 -13.13 -13.25
N LYS A 492 -26.72 -13.56 -12.59
CA LYS A 492 -25.82 -12.68 -11.81
C LYS A 492 -25.12 -11.60 -12.61
N LEU A 493 -24.98 -11.74 -13.94
CA LEU A 493 -24.48 -10.67 -14.80
C LEU A 493 -25.53 -9.57 -15.04
N GLN A 494 -26.82 -9.92 -14.91
CA GLN A 494 -27.97 -9.04 -15.14
C GLN A 494 -28.47 -8.35 -13.87
N TYR A 495 -28.14 -8.85 -12.68
CA TYR A 495 -28.45 -8.19 -11.42
C TYR A 495 -27.38 -7.17 -11.02
N TYR A 496 -27.80 -5.92 -10.89
CA TYR A 496 -27.04 -4.76 -10.44
C TYR A 496 -28.03 -3.73 -9.89
N TYR A 497 -27.55 -2.72 -9.18
CA TYR A 497 -28.35 -1.58 -8.75
C TYR A 497 -28.18 -0.40 -9.70
N THR A 498 -29.22 0.42 -9.80
CA THR A 498 -29.19 1.70 -10.53
C THR A 498 -29.87 2.78 -9.70
N VAL A 499 -29.34 4.00 -9.73
CA VAL A 499 -29.98 5.19 -9.17
C VAL A 499 -29.82 6.31 -10.19
N SER A 500 -30.93 6.86 -10.70
CA SER A 500 -30.93 8.04 -11.58
C SER A 500 -30.92 9.33 -10.79
N ASP A 501 -31.75 9.40 -9.74
CA ASP A 501 -31.88 10.59 -8.92
C ASP A 501 -32.05 10.21 -7.44
N LEU A 502 -31.49 11.05 -6.57
CA LEU A 502 -31.49 10.91 -5.12
C LEU A 502 -31.98 12.22 -4.52
N GLN A 503 -33.30 12.40 -4.55
CA GLN A 503 -33.95 13.62 -4.07
C GLN A 503 -33.96 13.61 -2.55
N LEU A 504 -33.16 14.50 -1.97
CA LEU A 504 -33.12 14.79 -0.55
C LEU A 504 -33.52 16.24 -0.30
N VAL A 505 -34.74 16.46 0.21
CA VAL A 505 -35.14 17.77 0.71
C VAL A 505 -34.67 17.91 2.15
N ALA A 506 -33.47 18.46 2.34
CA ALA A 506 -32.92 18.80 3.64
C ALA A 506 -32.77 20.32 3.79
N ARG A 507 -32.89 20.82 5.02
CA ARG A 507 -32.56 22.20 5.37
C ARG A 507 -31.49 22.25 6.46
N CYS A 508 -30.84 23.38 6.58
CA CYS A 508 -29.90 23.64 7.66
C CYS A 508 -30.57 23.54 9.04
N TYR A 509 -29.88 22.97 10.02
CA TYR A 509 -30.36 22.87 11.40
C TYR A 509 -30.24 24.21 12.14
N CYS A 510 -31.05 25.20 11.75
CA CYS A 510 -30.99 26.57 12.26
C CYS A 510 -31.96 26.84 13.43
N ASN A 511 -32.31 25.82 14.21
CA ASN A 511 -33.29 25.91 15.30
C ASN A 511 -34.61 26.64 14.94
N LEU A 512 -35.04 26.55 13.68
CA LEU A 512 -36.22 27.24 13.12
C LEU A 512 -36.16 28.78 13.16
N HIS A 513 -34.97 29.33 13.33
CA HIS A 513 -34.68 30.75 13.17
C HIS A 513 -33.95 31.09 11.87
N GLY A 514 -33.65 30.11 11.01
CA GLY A 514 -33.05 30.32 9.69
C GLY A 514 -33.52 29.26 8.70
N ILE A 515 -33.43 29.58 7.41
CA ILE A 515 -33.78 28.66 6.31
C ILE A 515 -32.54 28.28 5.49
N TYR A 516 -31.56 29.19 5.38
CA TYR A 516 -30.36 29.04 4.56
C TYR A 516 -29.10 28.93 5.41
N CYS A 517 -28.04 28.35 4.83
CA CYS A 517 -26.68 28.42 5.35
C CYS A 517 -25.78 29.21 4.40
N LYS A 518 -24.71 29.75 4.96
CA LYS A 518 -23.53 30.30 4.30
C LYS A 518 -22.31 29.40 4.55
N ASP A 519 -21.13 29.84 4.14
CA ASP A 519 -19.84 29.18 4.43
C ASP A 519 -19.84 27.69 4.00
N ASN A 520 -20.20 27.43 2.74
CA ASN A 520 -20.37 26.09 2.14
C ASN A 520 -21.31 25.14 2.92
N GLY A 521 -22.31 25.67 3.64
CA GLY A 521 -23.28 24.87 4.39
C GLY A 521 -22.91 24.62 5.86
N THR A 522 -21.89 25.31 6.38
CA THR A 522 -21.42 25.09 7.77
C THR A 522 -22.12 25.96 8.82
N VAL A 523 -22.64 27.14 8.42
CA VAL A 523 -23.15 28.16 9.35
C VAL A 523 -24.50 28.71 8.86
N CYS A 524 -25.49 28.78 9.75
CA CYS A 524 -26.82 29.31 9.46
C CYS A 524 -26.87 30.82 9.19
N GLU A 525 -27.77 31.23 8.28
CA GLU A 525 -28.22 32.61 8.12
C GLU A 525 -29.36 32.91 9.09
N CYS A 526 -28.98 33.24 10.32
CA CYS A 526 -29.91 33.46 11.42
C CYS A 526 -30.80 34.70 11.22
N GLN A 527 -32.12 34.46 11.23
CA GLN A 527 -33.19 35.44 11.32
C GLN A 527 -33.74 35.46 12.76
N HIS A 528 -34.96 35.97 12.96
CA HIS A 528 -35.63 36.01 14.27
C HIS A 528 -34.76 36.63 15.39
N ASN A 529 -33.82 37.50 14.98
CA ASN A 529 -32.80 38.13 15.81
C ASN A 529 -31.93 37.15 16.62
N THR A 530 -31.56 36.02 16.03
CA THR A 530 -30.69 34.99 16.62
C THR A 530 -29.28 34.99 16.00
N ALA A 531 -28.36 34.25 16.62
CA ALA A 531 -26.96 34.13 16.22
C ALA A 531 -26.38 32.77 16.66
N GLY A 532 -25.15 32.47 16.23
CA GLY A 532 -24.50 31.17 16.42
C GLY A 532 -24.55 30.29 15.16
N PRO A 533 -23.70 29.25 15.04
CA PRO A 533 -23.68 28.36 13.87
C PRO A 533 -25.03 27.74 13.55
N ASN A 534 -25.87 27.45 14.56
CA ASN A 534 -27.18 26.82 14.43
C ASN A 534 -28.30 27.74 14.95
N CYS A 535 -28.04 29.04 15.08
CA CYS A 535 -28.98 30.03 15.65
C CYS A 535 -29.42 29.74 17.09
N GLU A 536 -28.56 29.09 17.87
CA GLU A 536 -28.80 28.58 19.23
C GLU A 536 -28.74 29.63 20.35
N ARG A 537 -28.59 30.92 20.00
CA ARG A 537 -28.59 32.06 20.94
C ARG A 537 -29.21 33.31 20.32
N CYS A 538 -29.59 34.29 21.13
CA CYS A 538 -30.07 35.58 20.64
C CYS A 538 -28.91 36.49 20.15
N LEU A 539 -29.22 37.42 19.24
CA LEU A 539 -28.35 38.58 18.98
C LEU A 539 -28.20 39.42 20.26
N PRO A 540 -27.06 40.12 20.44
CA PRO A 540 -26.74 40.79 21.71
C PRO A 540 -27.84 41.71 22.25
N LEU A 541 -28.51 42.52 21.40
CA LEU A 541 -29.56 43.46 21.81
C LEU A 541 -30.98 42.86 21.94
N TYR A 542 -31.13 41.54 21.76
CA TYR A 542 -32.43 40.89 21.59
C TYR A 542 -32.79 39.89 22.71
N ASN A 543 -32.14 40.02 23.86
CA ASN A 543 -32.39 39.23 25.07
C ASN A 543 -33.54 39.81 25.95
N ASN A 544 -34.58 40.42 25.36
CA ASN A 544 -35.72 40.89 26.17
C ASN A 544 -36.61 39.75 26.70
N ARG A 545 -36.45 38.55 26.15
CA ARG A 545 -36.94 37.26 26.65
C ARG A 545 -35.84 36.20 26.48
N PRO A 546 -35.87 35.06 27.21
CA PRO A 546 -34.93 33.97 26.99
C PRO A 546 -35.02 33.45 25.55
N TRP A 547 -33.89 33.00 24.99
CA TRP A 547 -33.89 32.26 23.74
C TRP A 547 -34.76 31.01 23.85
N ARG A 548 -35.50 30.71 22.79
CA ARG A 548 -36.29 29.49 22.58
C ARG A 548 -36.26 29.18 21.09
N ARG A 549 -36.15 27.90 20.74
CA ARG A 549 -36.31 27.40 19.36
C ARG A 549 -37.59 27.98 18.72
N GLY A 550 -37.55 28.26 17.42
CA GLY A 550 -38.76 28.59 16.65
C GLY A 550 -39.85 27.51 16.81
N SER A 551 -41.11 27.92 16.81
CA SER A 551 -42.27 27.02 16.90
C SER A 551 -42.89 26.83 15.52
N TYR A 552 -43.32 25.60 15.20
CA TYR A 552 -44.12 25.36 13.99
C TYR A 552 -45.60 25.72 14.17
N LEU A 553 -46.09 25.71 15.40
CA LEU A 553 -47.47 26.05 15.72
C LEU A 553 -47.68 27.56 15.57
N PRO A 554 -48.75 28.01 14.89
CA PRO A 554 -49.27 29.35 15.08
C PRO A 554 -49.79 29.45 16.52
N LEU A 555 -49.08 30.21 17.36
CA LEU A 555 -49.46 30.46 18.75
C LEU A 555 -50.68 31.41 18.82
N ASP A 556 -51.87 30.85 18.63
CA ASP A 556 -53.18 31.52 18.58
C ASP A 556 -53.67 32.13 19.91
N THR A 557 -52.77 32.46 20.84
CA THR A 557 -53.11 33.00 22.18
C THR A 557 -52.93 34.52 22.33
N GLU A 558 -52.29 35.21 21.39
CA GLU A 558 -52.19 36.68 21.36
C GLU A 558 -52.33 37.18 19.89
N PRO A 559 -52.84 38.40 19.64
CA PRO A 559 -53.05 38.93 18.29
C PRO A 559 -51.72 39.33 17.61
N GLY A 560 -50.98 38.33 17.14
CA GLY A 560 -49.67 38.46 16.50
C GLY A 560 -48.70 37.37 16.95
N GLY A 561 -49.09 36.09 16.80
CA GLY A 561 -48.33 34.94 17.29
C GLY A 561 -46.84 34.99 16.93
N THR A 562 -45.99 34.96 17.96
CA THR A 562 -44.53 35.14 17.81
C THR A 562 -43.86 33.82 17.44
N ALA A 563 -42.95 33.81 16.47
CA ALA A 563 -42.17 32.64 16.04
C ALA A 563 -41.00 32.32 17.00
N ASN A 564 -41.21 32.54 18.30
CA ASN A 564 -40.21 32.54 19.37
C ASN A 564 -38.97 33.43 19.08
N GLU A 565 -39.13 34.48 18.26
CA GLU A 565 -38.03 35.38 17.93
C GLU A 565 -37.44 36.10 19.16
N CYS A 566 -36.13 36.31 19.16
CA CYS A 566 -35.48 37.10 20.19
C CYS A 566 -36.00 38.54 20.10
N GLN A 567 -36.44 39.08 21.24
CA GLN A 567 -37.16 40.36 21.30
C GLN A 567 -36.18 41.49 21.62
N LYS A 568 -36.15 42.57 20.82
CA LYS A 568 -35.27 43.72 21.05
C LYS A 568 -35.52 44.31 22.43
N CYS A 569 -34.47 44.52 23.20
CA CYS A 569 -34.53 45.31 24.43
C CYS A 569 -34.79 46.78 24.08
N ASN A 570 -35.65 47.45 24.84
CA ASN A 570 -35.84 48.90 24.66
C ASN A 570 -34.74 49.66 25.40
N CYS A 571 -33.64 49.92 24.70
CA CYS A 571 -32.50 50.69 25.19
C CYS A 571 -32.44 52.12 24.63
N HIS A 572 -33.55 52.63 24.08
CA HIS A 572 -33.65 53.96 23.44
C HIS A 572 -32.56 54.25 22.39
N ASP A 573 -32.04 53.22 21.71
CA ASP A 573 -30.91 53.30 20.78
C ASP A 573 -29.59 53.82 21.41
N HIS A 574 -29.42 53.55 22.71
CA HIS A 574 -28.20 53.78 23.49
C HIS A 574 -27.60 52.50 24.10
N ALA A 575 -27.88 51.32 23.56
CA ALA A 575 -27.07 50.13 23.86
C ALA A 575 -27.16 49.14 22.70
N ASP A 576 -26.05 48.45 22.43
CA ASP A 576 -25.94 47.42 21.38
C ASP A 576 -26.07 46.00 21.94
N SER A 577 -26.19 45.84 23.26
CA SER A 577 -26.50 44.55 23.90
C SER A 577 -27.36 44.67 25.15
N CYS A 578 -27.96 43.55 25.56
CA CYS A 578 -28.74 43.40 26.78
C CYS A 578 -28.72 41.95 27.25
N GLU A 579 -29.07 41.69 28.52
CA GLU A 579 -29.22 40.34 29.08
C GLU A 579 -30.61 40.17 29.71
N TYR A 580 -31.19 38.96 29.57
CA TYR A 580 -32.49 38.66 30.16
C TYR A 580 -32.41 38.50 31.68
N ASN A 581 -33.14 39.32 32.44
CA ASN A 581 -33.19 39.18 33.89
C ASN A 581 -34.53 38.57 34.33
N ALA A 582 -34.51 37.29 34.74
CA ALA A 582 -35.69 36.56 35.20
C ALA A 582 -36.40 37.18 36.41
N THR A 583 -35.72 38.03 37.20
CA THR A 583 -36.31 38.73 38.36
C THR A 583 -37.12 39.95 37.93
N VAL A 584 -36.68 40.65 36.88
CA VAL A 584 -37.35 41.85 36.33
C VAL A 584 -38.32 41.49 35.19
N GLY A 585 -38.22 40.26 34.67
CA GLY A 585 -39.12 39.68 33.66
C GLY A 585 -38.84 40.12 32.23
N HIS A 586 -37.86 40.99 32.01
CA HIS A 586 -37.46 41.53 30.71
C HIS A 586 -35.94 41.73 30.62
N GLY A 587 -35.45 42.17 29.46
CA GLY A 587 -34.03 42.37 29.22
C GLY A 587 -33.53 43.70 29.79
N VAL A 588 -32.39 43.66 30.47
CA VAL A 588 -31.70 44.83 31.01
C VAL A 588 -30.58 45.20 30.05
N CYS A 589 -30.56 46.46 29.62
CA CYS A 589 -29.55 46.97 28.70
C CYS A 589 -28.16 46.90 29.33
N LEU A 590 -27.20 46.31 28.60
CA LEU A 590 -25.81 46.24 29.00
C LEU A 590 -25.06 47.41 28.36
N ASP A 591 -24.12 47.99 29.10
CA ASP A 591 -23.23 49.06 28.64
C ASP A 591 -23.96 50.21 27.92
N CYS A 592 -24.88 50.89 28.64
CA CYS A 592 -25.57 52.08 28.13
C CYS A 592 -24.58 53.13 27.60
N GLN A 593 -24.57 53.25 26.28
CA GLN A 593 -23.85 54.21 25.45
C GLN A 593 -24.50 55.59 25.52
N HIS A 594 -23.99 56.54 24.75
CA HIS A 594 -24.51 57.91 24.67
C HIS A 594 -24.63 58.60 26.05
N ASN A 595 -23.86 58.11 27.02
CA ASN A 595 -23.82 58.54 28.42
C ASN A 595 -25.18 58.53 29.13
N THR A 596 -26.00 57.55 28.77
CA THR A 596 -27.27 57.25 29.41
C THR A 596 -27.11 56.17 30.49
N THR A 597 -28.16 55.93 31.27
CA THR A 597 -28.19 54.95 32.36
C THR A 597 -29.63 54.54 32.72
N GLY A 598 -29.76 53.65 33.71
CA GLY A 598 -31.00 52.96 34.05
C GLY A 598 -31.24 51.71 33.21
N VAL A 599 -32.21 50.89 33.59
CA VAL A 599 -32.49 49.56 32.98
C VAL A 599 -32.74 49.59 31.47
N ASN A 600 -33.21 50.73 30.96
CA ASN A 600 -33.57 50.98 29.57
C ASN A 600 -32.72 52.08 28.92
N CYS A 601 -31.64 52.53 29.57
CA CYS A 601 -30.83 53.66 29.10
C CYS A 601 -31.64 54.97 28.88
N SER A 602 -32.64 55.24 29.74
CA SER A 602 -33.59 56.37 29.57
C SER A 602 -33.24 57.64 30.34
N GLU A 603 -32.21 57.61 31.19
CA GLU A 603 -31.78 58.74 32.03
C GLU A 603 -30.35 59.13 31.69
N CYS A 604 -29.98 60.41 31.79
CA CYS A 604 -28.56 60.78 31.65
C CYS A 604 -27.76 60.30 32.86
N ARG A 605 -26.62 59.66 32.61
CA ARG A 605 -25.67 59.25 33.64
C ARG A 605 -25.19 60.49 34.41
N ALA A 606 -24.90 60.34 35.69
CA ALA A 606 -24.32 61.42 36.50
C ALA A 606 -23.06 61.99 35.81
N GLY A 607 -22.98 63.32 35.67
CA GLY A 607 -22.00 64.00 34.82
C GLY A 607 -22.48 64.35 33.41
N PHE A 608 -23.77 64.15 33.11
CA PHE A 608 -24.38 64.50 31.81
C PHE A 608 -25.77 65.10 32.02
N TYR A 609 -26.21 65.97 31.10
CA TYR A 609 -27.49 66.67 31.21
C TYR A 609 -28.33 66.62 29.90
N PRO A 610 -29.66 66.59 29.99
CA PRO A 610 -30.50 66.33 28.82
C PRO A 610 -30.63 67.54 27.89
N ASN A 611 -30.34 67.32 26.60
CA ASN A 611 -30.62 68.25 25.52
C ASN A 611 -32.11 68.22 25.15
N ASN A 612 -32.92 68.98 25.89
CA ASN A 612 -34.38 69.05 25.74
C ASN A 612 -34.88 69.53 24.35
N SER A 613 -33.99 69.84 23.40
CA SER A 613 -34.32 70.16 22.01
C SER A 613 -34.32 68.94 21.07
N LEU A 614 -33.84 67.78 21.56
CA LEU A 614 -33.65 66.55 20.79
C LEU A 614 -34.59 65.43 21.30
N SER A 615 -34.84 64.43 20.45
CA SER A 615 -35.61 63.23 20.84
C SER A 615 -34.80 62.37 21.82
N ILE A 616 -35.48 61.60 22.69
CA ILE A 616 -34.79 60.74 23.65
C ILE A 616 -33.81 59.78 22.97
N ASN A 617 -34.15 59.19 21.83
CA ASN A 617 -33.26 58.29 21.08
C ASN A 617 -32.08 58.98 20.35
N HIS A 618 -31.84 60.28 20.55
CA HIS A 618 -30.77 60.98 19.83
C HIS A 618 -29.40 60.67 20.47
N PRO A 619 -28.34 60.35 19.71
CA PRO A 619 -27.00 60.08 20.26
C PRO A 619 -26.48 61.16 21.22
N ASP A 620 -26.69 62.44 20.88
CA ASP A 620 -26.33 63.60 21.71
C ASP A 620 -27.44 64.04 22.70
N ILE A 621 -28.37 63.16 23.10
CA ILE A 621 -29.43 63.50 24.07
C ILE A 621 -28.85 63.89 25.43
N CYS A 622 -27.76 63.26 25.85
CA CYS A 622 -27.08 63.54 27.10
C CYS A 622 -25.78 64.29 26.81
N ILE A 623 -25.84 65.62 26.92
CA ILE A 623 -24.67 66.48 26.76
C ILE A 623 -23.75 66.23 27.95
N THR A 624 -22.50 65.94 27.65
CA THR A 624 -21.42 65.87 28.64
C THR A 624 -21.33 67.16 29.45
N CYS A 625 -21.38 67.03 30.78
CA CYS A 625 -20.68 67.98 31.62
C CYS A 625 -19.19 67.81 31.32
N SER A 626 -18.70 68.45 30.26
CA SER A 626 -17.26 68.53 29.94
C SER A 626 -16.60 69.47 30.94
N CYS A 627 -16.73 69.17 32.22
CA CYS A 627 -16.08 69.85 33.31
C CYS A 627 -14.90 69.00 33.64
N GLU A 628 -13.79 69.33 32.99
CA GLU A 628 -12.54 68.59 33.01
C GLU A 628 -12.30 68.17 34.46
N PRO A 629 -12.54 66.90 34.81
CA PRO A 629 -12.66 66.42 36.20
C PRO A 629 -11.48 66.80 37.09
N LEU A 630 -10.42 67.04 36.36
CA LEU A 630 -9.05 67.18 36.70
C LEU A 630 -8.79 68.68 36.87
N GLY A 631 -9.19 69.49 35.90
CA GLY A 631 -9.18 70.93 35.99
C GLY A 631 -10.18 71.56 36.95
N VAL A 632 -11.04 70.82 37.66
CA VAL A 632 -12.07 71.36 38.58
C VAL A 632 -11.83 71.13 40.08
N ARG A 633 -12.16 72.12 40.90
CA ARG A 633 -11.97 72.14 42.37
C ARG A 633 -12.77 71.07 43.07
N ASP A 634 -12.18 70.54 44.13
CA ASP A 634 -12.76 69.54 45.02
C ASP A 634 -13.28 68.28 44.29
N ASN A 635 -12.74 68.05 43.07
CA ASN A 635 -13.18 67.06 42.08
C ASN A 635 -14.68 67.15 41.76
N ASP A 636 -15.28 68.34 41.83
CA ASP A 636 -16.65 68.55 41.39
C ASP A 636 -16.72 68.72 39.88
N THR A 637 -16.72 67.56 39.21
CA THR A 637 -16.90 67.39 37.76
C THR A 637 -18.35 67.54 37.34
N SER A 638 -19.27 67.77 38.28
CA SER A 638 -20.65 68.02 37.94
C SER A 638 -20.76 69.41 37.33
N CYS A 639 -21.33 69.47 36.14
CA CYS A 639 -21.98 70.68 35.69
C CYS A 639 -23.38 70.77 36.27
N ASP A 640 -23.94 71.97 36.30
CA ASP A 640 -25.36 72.16 36.60
C ASP A 640 -26.22 71.28 35.63
N PRO A 641 -27.03 70.34 36.15
CA PRO A 641 -27.68 69.29 35.36
C PRO A 641 -28.88 69.77 34.52
N LEU A 642 -29.05 71.07 34.37
CA LEU A 642 -29.95 71.68 33.40
C LEU A 642 -29.22 72.66 32.45
N THR A 643 -27.95 73.03 32.71
CA THR A 643 -27.29 74.17 32.02
C THR A 643 -25.80 74.07 31.63
N GLY A 644 -24.95 73.23 32.24
CA GLY A 644 -23.64 72.88 31.64
C GLY A 644 -22.30 73.52 32.12
N GLN A 645 -22.24 74.35 33.17
CA GLN A 645 -20.99 75.06 33.58
C GLN A 645 -20.13 74.36 34.67
N CYS A 646 -18.80 74.58 34.63
CA CYS A 646 -17.71 73.91 35.38
C CYS A 646 -16.93 74.83 36.36
N HIS A 647 -16.19 74.26 37.34
CA HIS A 647 -15.58 75.01 38.49
C HIS A 647 -14.04 74.83 38.66
N CYS A 648 -13.16 75.66 38.08
CA CYS A 648 -11.73 75.32 37.89
C CYS A 648 -10.70 75.40 39.09
N LYS A 649 -9.64 74.58 39.04
CA LYS A 649 -8.46 74.40 39.93
C LYS A 649 -7.30 75.39 39.66
N ALA A 650 -6.18 75.24 40.40
CA ALA A 650 -4.97 76.05 40.23
C ALA A 650 -3.98 75.40 39.25
N GLY A 651 -3.37 76.19 38.35
CA GLY A 651 -2.52 75.70 37.25
C GLY A 651 -3.30 75.24 36.01
N VAL A 652 -4.61 75.48 35.96
CA VAL A 652 -5.54 74.96 34.95
C VAL A 652 -6.56 76.03 34.51
N THR A 653 -6.99 76.01 33.24
CA THR A 653 -7.89 77.02 32.65
C THR A 653 -8.83 76.45 31.57
N GLY A 654 -9.99 77.10 31.32
CA GLY A 654 -10.95 76.76 30.25
C GLY A 654 -12.43 76.97 30.62
N LEU A 655 -13.36 77.01 29.64
CA LEU A 655 -14.82 76.91 29.90
C LEU A 655 -15.14 75.58 30.58
N HIS A 656 -14.44 74.56 30.06
CA HIS A 656 -14.42 73.18 30.47
C HIS A 656 -13.29 72.90 31.47
N CYS A 657 -12.51 73.92 31.88
CA CYS A 657 -11.32 73.77 32.71
C CYS A 657 -10.23 72.84 32.11
N ASP A 658 -10.09 72.82 30.79
CA ASP A 658 -9.48 71.75 29.99
C ASP A 658 -8.02 71.94 29.54
N GLN A 659 -7.29 72.97 30.02
CA GLN A 659 -5.93 73.29 29.53
C GLN A 659 -4.90 73.57 30.63
N CYS A 660 -3.68 73.03 30.47
CA CYS A 660 -2.53 73.17 31.38
C CYS A 660 -1.61 74.38 31.08
N GLU A 661 -0.77 74.74 32.05
CA GLU A 661 0.33 75.70 31.89
C GLU A 661 1.59 75.06 31.23
N THR A 662 2.50 75.90 30.71
CA THR A 662 3.61 75.48 29.82
C THR A 662 4.76 74.78 30.55
N GLY A 663 5.30 73.71 29.96
CA GLY A 663 6.37 72.87 30.53
C GLY A 663 5.84 71.71 31.37
N THR A 664 4.54 71.73 31.64
CA THR A 664 3.76 70.61 32.13
C THR A 664 2.81 70.12 31.04
N TYR A 665 2.41 68.87 31.15
CA TYR A 665 1.50 68.19 30.25
C TYR A 665 0.42 67.49 31.06
N GLY A 666 -0.53 66.89 30.35
CA GLY A 666 -1.34 65.83 30.95
C GLY A 666 -2.22 66.35 32.07
N LEU A 667 -2.87 67.49 31.83
CA LEU A 667 -4.07 67.84 32.61
C LEU A 667 -5.01 66.64 32.67
N LEU A 668 -5.13 66.02 31.50
CA LEU A 668 -5.99 64.91 31.13
C LEU A 668 -5.34 63.54 31.43
N LEU A 669 -4.12 63.50 31.99
CA LEU A 669 -3.46 62.22 32.29
C LEU A 669 -3.83 61.72 33.70
N GLU A 670 -4.31 60.48 33.70
CA GLU A 670 -5.03 59.81 34.79
C GLU A 670 -4.23 59.66 36.10
N ASP A 671 -2.90 59.67 36.06
CA ASP A 671 -2.01 59.43 37.21
C ASP A 671 -2.20 60.39 38.39
N ARG A 672 -2.34 61.70 38.08
CA ARG A 672 -2.55 62.79 39.05
C ARG A 672 -3.47 63.80 38.41
N PRO A 673 -4.73 63.40 38.27
CA PRO A 673 -5.50 63.92 37.19
C PRO A 673 -6.05 65.25 37.73
N GLY A 674 -5.55 66.34 37.15
CA GLY A 674 -5.93 67.70 37.53
C GLY A 674 -4.83 68.57 38.11
N GLU A 675 -3.65 68.01 38.21
CA GLU A 675 -2.43 68.73 38.48
C GLU A 675 -1.53 68.51 37.28
N CYS A 676 -1.23 69.60 36.56
CA CYS A 676 -0.36 69.56 35.40
C CYS A 676 1.00 68.95 35.75
N LYS A 677 1.38 67.85 35.09
CA LYS A 677 2.52 67.02 35.45
C LYS A 677 3.74 67.40 34.61
N ASN A 678 4.95 67.39 35.17
CA ASN A 678 6.18 67.65 34.39
C ASN A 678 6.49 66.48 33.45
N CYS A 679 6.97 66.78 32.23
CA CYS A 679 7.20 65.84 31.13
C CYS A 679 7.88 64.51 31.52
N SER A 680 8.87 64.53 32.41
CA SER A 680 9.49 63.31 32.96
C SER A 680 10.05 62.36 31.88
N CYS A 681 10.44 62.89 30.71
CA CYS A 681 10.99 62.11 29.61
C CYS A 681 12.31 61.47 30.03
N ASN A 682 12.48 60.17 29.78
CA ASN A 682 13.70 59.48 30.16
C ASN A 682 14.85 59.86 29.22
N THR A 683 15.75 60.74 29.70
CA THR A 683 16.85 61.32 28.94
C THR A 683 17.83 60.31 28.33
N LEU A 684 17.79 59.03 28.74
CA LEU A 684 18.55 57.93 28.13
C LEU A 684 17.91 57.44 26.82
N GLY A 685 16.57 57.44 26.74
CA GLY A 685 15.78 57.03 25.57
C GLY A 685 15.31 58.18 24.67
N THR A 686 15.35 59.43 25.14
CA THR A 686 14.94 60.62 24.37
C THR A 686 16.06 61.13 23.45
N LEU A 687 15.71 61.54 22.22
CA LEU A 687 16.62 62.22 21.29
C LEU A 687 17.15 63.53 21.90
N ASP A 688 18.45 63.78 21.75
CA ASP A 688 19.16 64.95 22.30
C ASP A 688 19.06 65.15 23.84
N SER A 689 18.55 64.17 24.58
CA SER A 689 18.52 64.11 26.06
C SER A 689 17.85 65.31 26.77
N VAL A 690 16.73 65.80 26.26
CA VAL A 690 15.95 66.93 26.84
C VAL A 690 14.55 66.52 27.34
N ASP A 691 14.15 67.05 28.51
CA ASP A 691 12.84 66.80 29.14
C ASP A 691 11.75 67.76 28.62
N LEU A 692 11.31 67.52 27.39
CA LEU A 692 10.26 68.29 26.70
C LEU A 692 9.33 67.33 25.94
N CYS A 693 8.04 67.48 26.14
CA CYS A 693 7.00 66.56 25.65
C CYS A 693 5.78 67.32 25.10
N ASP A 694 4.90 66.59 24.39
CA ASP A 694 3.61 67.11 23.97
C ASP A 694 2.70 67.44 25.18
N GLN A 695 2.02 68.59 25.16
CA GLN A 695 1.24 69.08 26.31
C GLN A 695 -0.07 68.31 26.57
N ILE A 696 -0.59 67.60 25.57
CA ILE A 696 -1.81 66.78 25.68
C ILE A 696 -1.45 65.34 26.01
N THR A 697 -0.59 64.73 25.19
CA THR A 697 -0.29 63.29 25.27
C THR A 697 0.90 62.95 26.18
N GLY A 698 1.72 63.94 26.55
CA GLY A 698 2.97 63.70 27.27
C GLY A 698 4.08 63.10 26.45
N GLN A 699 3.91 63.08 25.13
CA GLN A 699 4.70 62.22 24.29
C GLN A 699 6.09 62.81 24.04
N CYS A 700 7.10 62.03 24.40
CA CYS A 700 8.51 62.41 24.34
C CYS A 700 9.12 62.09 22.95
N PRO A 701 10.13 62.84 22.46
CA PRO A 701 10.77 62.57 21.18
C PRO A 701 11.79 61.42 21.29
N CYS A 702 11.32 60.18 21.18
CA CYS A 702 12.11 58.98 21.50
C CYS A 702 13.06 58.51 20.39
N LYS A 703 14.14 57.82 20.81
CA LYS A 703 15.05 57.06 19.93
C LYS A 703 14.30 55.92 19.23
N ASN A 704 14.87 55.42 18.14
CA ASN A 704 14.15 54.57 17.19
C ASN A 704 13.81 53.15 17.71
N THR A 705 14.49 52.69 18.76
CA THR A 705 14.37 51.37 19.40
C THR A 705 13.56 51.37 20.71
N THR A 706 13.22 52.55 21.24
CA THR A 706 12.41 52.75 22.46
C THR A 706 10.92 52.95 22.17
N ASP A 707 10.08 52.78 23.20
CA ASP A 707 8.65 53.03 23.15
C ASP A 707 8.33 54.46 22.71
N THR A 708 7.13 54.67 22.18
CA THR A 708 6.76 55.96 21.61
C THR A 708 6.26 56.96 22.64
N ALA A 709 5.93 56.57 23.88
CA ALA A 709 5.21 57.43 24.83
C ALA A 709 6.16 58.23 25.73
N THR A 710 7.00 57.54 26.52
CA THR A 710 7.88 58.20 27.54
C THR A 710 9.38 57.99 27.29
N CYS A 711 9.72 57.22 26.26
CA CYS A 711 11.06 56.73 25.97
C CYS A 711 11.65 55.94 27.15
N GLY A 712 10.79 55.27 27.93
CA GLY A 712 11.11 54.59 29.18
C GLY A 712 11.09 53.07 29.09
N THR A 713 10.57 52.50 28.00
CA THR A 713 10.57 51.06 27.73
C THR A 713 11.03 50.79 26.28
N CYS A 714 11.19 49.51 25.93
CA CYS A 714 11.57 49.11 24.58
C CYS A 714 10.33 48.90 23.70
N LYS A 715 10.48 49.17 22.40
CA LYS A 715 9.42 49.00 21.40
C LYS A 715 9.22 47.53 21.04
N ASP A 716 8.05 47.15 20.54
CA ASP A 716 7.81 45.82 19.96
C ASP A 716 8.99 45.36 19.09
N LYS A 717 9.40 44.10 19.28
CA LYS A 717 10.61 43.49 18.70
C LYS A 717 11.93 43.93 19.37
N TYR A 718 11.90 44.59 20.52
CA TYR A 718 13.06 44.95 21.35
C TYR A 718 12.80 44.74 22.86
N TRP A 719 13.86 44.50 23.63
CA TRP A 719 13.89 44.24 25.07
C TRP A 719 15.18 44.79 25.69
N ARG A 720 15.28 44.79 27.03
CA ARG A 720 16.37 45.40 27.84
C ARG A 720 16.62 46.89 27.54
N PHE A 721 16.06 47.73 28.40
CA PHE A 721 16.21 49.19 28.33
C PHE A 721 17.65 49.68 28.66
N PRO A 722 18.17 50.77 28.05
CA PRO A 722 19.55 51.25 28.25
C PRO A 722 19.90 51.65 29.69
N GLU A 723 21.15 51.38 30.10
CA GLU A 723 21.70 51.81 31.40
C GLU A 723 22.43 53.17 31.31
N ASN A 724 22.76 53.65 30.10
CA ASN A 724 23.40 54.94 29.85
C ASN A 724 22.94 55.56 28.50
N PRO A 725 23.23 56.86 28.22
CA PRO A 725 22.61 57.57 27.09
C PRO A 725 23.19 57.21 25.71
N ASP A 726 24.31 56.49 25.65
CA ASP A 726 24.96 56.09 24.39
C ASP A 726 24.51 54.68 23.94
N GLU A 727 23.72 53.99 24.76
CA GLU A 727 23.15 52.67 24.49
C GLU A 727 21.69 52.75 23.96
N GLU A 728 21.22 51.64 23.38
CA GLU A 728 19.88 51.47 22.80
C GLU A 728 19.26 50.12 23.20
N CYS A 729 17.94 49.99 23.09
CA CYS A 729 17.23 48.73 23.39
C CYS A 729 17.72 47.59 22.48
N LEU A 730 17.86 46.38 23.02
CA LEU A 730 18.35 45.22 22.29
C LEU A 730 17.21 44.53 21.50
N PRO A 731 17.45 43.99 20.30
CA PRO A 731 16.40 43.33 19.53
C PRO A 731 15.95 42.02 20.17
N CYS A 732 14.65 41.68 20.03
CA CYS A 732 14.12 40.34 20.21
C CYS A 732 14.79 39.41 19.18
N LEU A 733 15.32 38.28 19.63
CA LEU A 733 16.10 37.35 18.80
C LEU A 733 15.49 35.95 18.81
N CYS A 734 14.16 35.86 18.69
CA CYS A 734 13.43 34.60 18.67
C CYS A 734 13.89 33.70 17.52
N ASP A 735 14.02 32.40 17.79
CA ASP A 735 14.22 31.40 16.77
C ASP A 735 12.98 31.27 15.89
N VAL A 736 13.19 31.31 14.58
CA VAL A 736 12.13 31.36 13.55
C VAL A 736 11.36 30.04 13.48
N GLY A 737 11.97 28.93 13.87
CA GLY A 737 11.35 27.62 13.87
C GLY A 737 10.83 27.20 15.23
N GLY A 738 11.57 27.52 16.30
CA GLY A 738 11.20 27.23 17.69
C GLY A 738 10.08 28.11 18.26
N SER A 739 9.80 29.27 17.66
CA SER A 739 8.67 30.13 18.04
C SER A 739 7.40 29.82 17.23
N THR A 740 6.24 30.04 17.86
CA THR A 740 4.92 29.99 17.21
C THR A 740 4.62 31.24 16.41
N SER A 741 5.14 32.40 16.83
CA SER A 741 4.96 33.68 16.15
C SER A 741 5.88 33.80 14.93
N LEU A 742 5.35 34.33 13.82
CA LEU A 742 6.07 34.58 12.56
C LEU A 742 7.16 35.66 12.71
N ASN A 743 8.27 35.26 13.34
CA ASN A 743 9.53 35.98 13.56
C ASN A 743 9.40 37.37 14.21
N THR A 744 10.08 37.56 15.36
CA THR A 744 10.40 38.82 16.10
C THR A 744 9.53 39.31 17.27
N SER A 745 8.43 38.66 17.67
CA SER A 745 7.70 39.08 18.89
C SER A 745 8.26 38.42 20.16
N CYS A 746 8.62 39.20 21.18
CA CYS A 746 9.03 38.74 22.50
C CYS A 746 8.53 39.68 23.60
N ASP A 747 8.43 39.21 24.85
CA ASP A 747 8.04 40.03 26.00
C ASP A 747 9.04 41.18 26.20
N GLY A 748 8.55 42.43 26.17
CA GLY A 748 9.40 43.62 26.18
C GLY A 748 10.16 43.88 27.48
N SER A 749 9.87 43.15 28.56
CA SER A 749 10.50 43.32 29.89
C SER A 749 11.55 42.25 30.19
N THR A 750 11.27 41.00 29.84
CA THR A 750 12.11 39.83 30.07
C THR A 750 12.93 39.45 28.84
N GLY A 751 12.41 39.71 27.64
CA GLY A 751 12.95 39.26 26.35
C GLY A 751 12.40 37.91 25.86
N GLN A 752 11.47 37.28 26.60
CA GLN A 752 11.03 35.90 26.36
C GLN A 752 10.13 35.78 25.12
N CYS A 753 10.46 34.87 24.21
CA CYS A 753 9.67 34.55 23.02
C CYS A 753 8.59 33.48 23.32
N ASP A 754 7.49 33.47 22.55
CA ASP A 754 6.47 32.42 22.61
C ASP A 754 6.98 31.14 21.92
N CYS A 755 7.19 30.08 22.69
CA CYS A 755 7.80 28.83 22.22
C CYS A 755 6.78 27.78 21.78
N ARG A 756 7.15 26.98 20.78
CA ARG A 756 6.43 25.75 20.41
C ARG A 756 6.45 24.72 21.56
N PRO A 757 5.56 23.71 21.54
CA PRO A 757 5.51 22.68 22.57
C PRO A 757 6.88 22.09 22.92
N ASN A 758 7.14 22.00 24.22
CA ASN A 758 8.35 21.42 24.82
C ASN A 758 9.68 22.13 24.50
N LEU A 759 9.64 23.36 23.95
CA LEU A 759 10.79 24.23 23.82
C LEU A 759 10.85 25.27 24.96
N GLN A 760 12.03 25.83 25.19
CA GLN A 760 12.31 26.82 26.23
C GLN A 760 13.50 27.72 25.84
N GLY A 761 13.98 28.51 26.80
CA GLY A 761 15.03 29.50 26.60
C GLY A 761 14.46 30.80 26.06
N LEU A 762 15.21 31.89 26.26
CA LEU A 762 14.73 33.26 25.98
C LEU A 762 14.27 33.43 24.53
N ARG A 763 14.88 32.68 23.60
CA ARG A 763 14.65 32.75 22.17
C ARG A 763 13.87 31.56 21.62
N CYS A 764 13.47 30.59 22.44
CA CYS A 764 12.96 29.30 22.00
C CYS A 764 13.98 28.46 21.19
N ASP A 765 15.28 28.64 21.48
CA ASP A 765 16.43 27.98 20.87
C ASP A 765 16.97 26.80 21.69
N GLN A 766 16.22 26.34 22.69
CA GLN A 766 16.57 25.25 23.61
C GLN A 766 15.38 24.30 23.82
N THR A 767 15.63 23.02 24.09
CA THR A 767 14.58 22.07 24.49
C THR A 767 14.39 22.06 26.01
N GLN A 768 13.21 21.64 26.47
CA GLN A 768 12.96 21.38 27.89
C GLN A 768 13.73 20.14 28.35
N ASP A 769 14.05 20.06 29.64
CA ASP A 769 14.76 18.91 30.23
C ASP A 769 13.99 17.62 29.95
N GLY A 770 14.66 16.61 29.39
CA GLY A 770 14.02 15.36 28.94
C GLY A 770 13.28 15.46 27.60
N TYR A 771 13.53 16.50 26.79
CA TYR A 771 13.01 16.64 25.42
C TYR A 771 14.11 16.95 24.40
N TYR A 772 13.89 16.58 23.13
CA TYR A 772 14.79 16.83 22.00
C TYR A 772 14.02 17.20 20.72
N VAL A 773 14.67 17.92 19.80
CA VAL A 773 14.18 18.09 18.43
C VAL A 773 14.78 17.01 17.51
N PRO A 774 13.97 16.36 16.65
CA PRO A 774 14.45 15.36 15.69
C PRO A 774 15.64 15.83 14.85
N GLY A 775 16.55 14.91 14.50
CA GLY A 775 17.59 15.15 13.49
C GLY A 775 17.03 15.14 12.07
N LEU A 776 17.83 15.58 11.09
CA LEU A 776 17.50 15.43 9.66
C LEU A 776 17.52 13.96 9.20
N ASP A 777 18.24 13.14 9.93
CA ASP A 777 18.41 11.69 9.81
C ASP A 777 17.45 10.91 10.72
N PHE A 778 16.47 11.57 11.36
CA PHE A 778 15.57 10.94 12.34
C PHE A 778 14.72 9.80 11.77
N LEU A 779 14.21 9.96 10.55
CA LEU A 779 13.46 8.91 9.85
C LEU A 779 14.43 8.00 9.09
N LEU A 780 15.09 7.10 9.82
CA LEU A 780 16.06 6.14 9.32
C LEU A 780 15.52 4.71 9.41
N PHE A 781 15.71 3.95 8.33
CA PHE A 781 15.31 2.55 8.19
C PHE A 781 16.55 1.72 7.80
N GLU A 782 16.99 0.84 8.70
CA GLU A 782 18.17 -0.02 8.49
C GLU A 782 17.87 -1.12 7.44
N ALA A 783 18.82 -1.43 6.55
CA ALA A 783 18.60 -2.40 5.47
C ALA A 783 18.50 -3.86 5.96
N GLU A 784 19.01 -4.16 7.16
CA GLU A 784 18.87 -5.45 7.86
C GLU A 784 17.70 -5.49 8.87
N GLY A 785 16.78 -4.52 8.77
CA GLY A 785 15.54 -4.48 9.55
C GLY A 785 14.54 -5.58 9.19
N GLU A 786 13.67 -5.95 10.13
CA GLU A 786 12.70 -7.05 9.97
C GLU A 786 11.67 -6.81 8.85
N ASN A 787 11.40 -5.54 8.54
CA ASN A 787 10.47 -5.13 7.48
C ASN A 787 11.16 -4.94 6.11
N VAL A 788 12.39 -5.42 5.91
CA VAL A 788 13.11 -5.30 4.63
C VAL A 788 13.08 -6.59 3.82
N GLU A 789 12.51 -6.54 2.62
CA GLU A 789 12.60 -7.61 1.62
C GLU A 789 13.78 -7.36 0.68
N THR A 790 14.72 -8.30 0.60
CA THR A 790 15.86 -8.21 -0.33
C THR A 790 16.29 -9.58 -0.89
N ASN A 791 16.88 -9.57 -2.08
CA ASN A 791 17.57 -10.72 -2.69
C ASN A 791 19.10 -10.65 -2.55
N CYS A 792 19.60 -9.75 -1.72
CA CYS A 792 21.01 -9.56 -1.39
C CYS A 792 21.42 -10.39 -0.16
N THR A 793 22.72 -10.48 0.13
CA THR A 793 23.21 -11.12 1.36
C THR A 793 23.23 -10.12 2.51
N VAL A 794 22.40 -10.34 3.52
CA VAL A 794 22.45 -9.59 4.79
C VAL A 794 23.71 -10.00 5.56
N VAL A 795 24.48 -9.02 6.03
CA VAL A 795 25.74 -9.20 6.76
C VAL A 795 25.66 -8.43 8.08
N THR A 796 25.41 -9.15 9.18
CA THR A 796 25.35 -8.61 10.56
C THR A 796 26.55 -9.01 11.42
N THR A 797 27.50 -9.70 10.81
CA THR A 797 28.48 -10.55 11.47
C THR A 797 29.91 -10.10 11.19
N GLU A 798 30.23 -9.87 9.92
CA GLU A 798 31.58 -9.49 9.50
C GLU A 798 31.80 -7.97 9.51
N LEU A 799 32.75 -7.53 10.34
CA LEU A 799 33.36 -6.21 10.29
C LEU A 799 34.74 -6.29 9.60
N PRO A 800 34.81 -6.28 8.24
CA PRO A 800 36.04 -5.84 7.60
C PRO A 800 36.29 -4.40 8.05
N GLY A 801 37.46 -4.11 8.64
CA GLY A 801 37.80 -2.84 9.31
C GLY A 801 37.86 -1.59 8.43
N THR A 802 37.15 -1.59 7.31
CA THR A 802 37.05 -0.56 6.27
C THR A 802 35.61 -0.21 5.90
N ILE A 803 34.59 -0.94 6.37
CA ILE A 803 33.17 -0.64 6.10
C ILE A 803 32.53 -0.04 7.35
N LEU A 804 31.78 1.05 7.18
CA LEU A 804 30.97 1.69 8.22
C LEU A 804 29.49 1.47 7.89
N PHE A 805 28.67 1.24 8.92
CA PHE A 805 27.23 0.99 8.83
C PHE A 805 26.50 1.46 10.11
N THR A 806 25.18 1.65 10.05
CA THR A 806 24.28 1.82 11.21
C THR A 806 23.65 0.48 11.62
N GLY A 807 22.88 0.45 12.71
CA GLY A 807 22.19 -0.77 13.14
C GLY A 807 23.10 -1.94 13.52
N ARG A 808 22.69 -3.14 13.09
CA ARG A 808 23.32 -4.44 13.36
C ARG A 808 24.19 -4.93 12.20
N GLY A 809 24.15 -4.29 11.03
CA GLY A 809 24.77 -4.83 9.83
C GLY A 809 24.55 -3.97 8.60
N PHE A 810 24.66 -4.61 7.43
CA PHE A 810 24.34 -4.02 6.14
C PHE A 810 23.90 -5.10 5.16
N VAL A 811 23.45 -4.69 3.98
CA VAL A 811 22.99 -5.59 2.92
C VAL A 811 23.93 -5.52 1.72
N SER A 812 24.67 -6.60 1.44
CA SER A 812 25.62 -6.69 0.33
C SER A 812 24.96 -7.20 -0.95
N CYS A 813 24.89 -6.34 -1.96
CA CYS A 813 24.14 -6.55 -3.19
C CYS A 813 25.03 -6.65 -4.43
N ASN A 814 24.83 -7.69 -5.24
CA ASN A 814 25.41 -7.77 -6.58
C ASN A 814 24.57 -6.96 -7.58
N GLY A 815 25.17 -6.50 -8.69
CA GLY A 815 24.46 -5.71 -9.70
C GLY A 815 23.23 -6.45 -10.26
N SER A 816 22.11 -5.72 -10.37
CA SER A 816 20.72 -6.18 -10.62
C SER A 816 19.92 -6.70 -9.40
N ALA A 817 20.35 -6.40 -8.18
CA ALA A 817 19.60 -6.69 -6.96
C ALA A 817 18.77 -5.48 -6.46
N ALA A 818 17.84 -5.74 -5.53
CA ALA A 818 16.96 -4.72 -4.94
C ALA A 818 16.76 -4.90 -3.43
N VAL A 819 16.52 -3.79 -2.74
CA VAL A 819 16.25 -3.70 -1.30
C VAL A 819 14.93 -2.93 -1.12
N ALA A 820 13.91 -3.58 -0.57
CA ALA A 820 12.57 -3.02 -0.40
C ALA A 820 12.23 -2.85 1.08
N PHE A 821 12.16 -1.59 1.53
CA PHE A 821 11.80 -1.20 2.88
C PHE A 821 10.27 -1.12 2.98
N ASN A 822 9.64 -1.96 3.80
CA ASN A 822 8.18 -1.99 3.99
C ASN A 822 7.74 -1.20 5.23
N ASP A 823 6.45 -0.89 5.30
CA ASP A 823 5.82 -0.14 6.41
C ASP A 823 6.54 1.19 6.72
N VAL A 824 7.04 1.86 5.69
CA VAL A 824 7.65 3.19 5.79
C VAL A 824 6.54 4.21 6.04
N GLU A 825 6.60 4.88 7.19
CA GLU A 825 5.66 5.92 7.62
C GLU A 825 6.38 7.27 7.80
N VAL A 826 5.61 8.37 7.71
CA VAL A 826 6.07 9.73 8.02
C VAL A 826 5.18 10.34 9.09
N GLU A 827 5.75 11.09 10.02
CA GLU A 827 4.97 11.66 11.13
C GLU A 827 4.16 12.90 10.72
N GLN A 828 4.59 13.59 9.65
CA GLN A 828 3.99 14.83 9.18
C GLN A 828 3.89 14.88 7.66
N ASN A 829 2.86 15.57 7.17
CA ASN A 829 2.62 15.82 5.75
C ASN A 829 3.65 16.80 5.21
N TRP A 830 4.74 16.30 4.62
CA TRP A 830 5.87 17.12 4.17
C TRP A 830 6.50 16.57 2.89
N PHE A 831 7.47 17.32 2.35
CA PHE A 831 8.30 16.88 1.22
C PHE A 831 9.57 16.24 1.76
N TYR A 832 9.89 15.00 1.37
CA TYR A 832 11.07 14.27 1.83
C TYR A 832 11.94 13.86 0.65
N ALA A 833 13.25 14.09 0.75
CA ALA A 833 14.25 13.50 -0.13
C ALA A 833 14.62 12.10 0.39
N LEU A 834 14.56 11.09 -0.47
CA LEU A 834 14.93 9.72 -0.13
C LEU A 834 16.43 9.57 -0.31
N ALA A 835 17.15 9.37 0.78
CA ALA A 835 18.60 9.21 0.82
C ALA A 835 18.97 7.74 1.02
N VAL A 836 19.64 7.14 0.04
CA VAL A 836 20.16 5.77 0.13
C VAL A 836 21.64 5.83 0.47
N ARG A 837 21.98 5.33 1.66
CA ARG A 837 23.36 5.25 2.13
C ARG A 837 23.98 3.91 1.72
N HIS A 838 25.17 3.97 1.14
CA HIS A 838 25.82 2.81 0.52
C HIS A 838 27.35 2.90 0.52
N THR A 839 28.03 1.76 0.41
CA THR A 839 29.47 1.67 0.15
C THR A 839 29.71 0.90 -1.15
N ALA A 840 30.64 1.40 -1.98
CA ALA A 840 31.02 0.76 -3.24
C ALA A 840 32.51 0.96 -3.52
N ASP A 841 33.19 -0.09 -4.00
CA ASP A 841 34.63 -0.06 -4.26
C ASP A 841 35.03 0.94 -5.35
N ASN A 842 36.22 1.54 -5.22
CA ASN A 842 36.79 2.48 -6.20
C ASN A 842 37.07 1.86 -7.59
N SER A 843 37.08 0.53 -7.72
CA SER A 843 37.17 -0.18 -9.00
C SER A 843 35.81 -0.37 -9.69
N THR A 844 34.70 -0.07 -9.02
CA THR A 844 33.34 -0.28 -9.53
C THR A 844 33.02 0.72 -10.64
N THR A 845 32.68 0.23 -11.83
CA THR A 845 32.04 1.07 -12.86
C THR A 845 30.58 1.27 -12.47
N LEU A 846 30.27 2.46 -11.94
CA LEU A 846 28.95 2.79 -11.42
C LEU A 846 27.98 3.22 -12.53
N SER A 847 26.73 2.83 -12.36
CA SER A 847 25.59 3.18 -13.21
C SER A 847 24.43 3.71 -12.36
N SER A 848 23.41 4.25 -13.02
CA SER A 848 22.21 4.77 -12.38
C SER A 848 21.39 3.65 -11.73
N GLY A 849 21.14 3.74 -10.42
CA GLY A 849 20.08 2.98 -9.75
C GLY A 849 18.73 3.70 -9.85
N SER A 850 17.69 3.12 -9.26
CA SER A 850 16.39 3.80 -9.11
C SER A 850 15.74 3.51 -7.76
N VAL A 851 14.98 4.50 -7.27
CA VAL A 851 14.19 4.40 -6.03
C VAL A 851 12.72 4.52 -6.42
N GLN A 852 11.92 3.56 -5.98
CA GLN A 852 10.49 3.47 -6.24
C GLN A 852 9.72 3.52 -4.92
N VAL A 853 8.64 4.29 -4.87
CA VAL A 853 7.77 4.43 -3.70
C VAL A 853 6.39 3.92 -4.07
N PHE A 854 5.90 2.92 -3.35
CA PHE A 854 4.58 2.33 -3.51
C PHE A 854 3.72 2.64 -2.28
N THR A 855 2.43 2.88 -2.50
CA THR A 855 1.41 3.04 -1.45
C THR A 855 0.85 1.67 -1.06
N VAL A 856 0.93 1.33 0.23
CA VAL A 856 0.52 0.02 0.76
C VAL A 856 -0.88 0.15 1.36
N GLY A 857 -1.79 -0.73 0.92
CA GLY A 857 -3.14 -0.80 1.45
C GLY A 857 -3.21 -1.69 2.70
N SER A 858 -4.01 -1.29 3.68
CA SER A 858 -4.24 -2.04 4.92
C SER A 858 -4.96 -3.38 4.69
N SER A 859 -4.24 -4.41 4.26
CA SER A 859 -4.67 -5.81 4.25
C SER A 859 -3.45 -6.72 4.28
N GLY A 860 -3.23 -7.39 5.41
CA GLY A 860 -2.02 -8.19 5.63
C GLY A 860 -1.98 -9.53 4.89
N VAL A 861 -0.77 -10.09 4.85
CA VAL A 861 -0.37 -11.46 4.47
C VAL A 861 -0.06 -11.70 2.97
N ASN A 862 1.21 -11.44 2.65
CA ASN A 862 2.14 -12.27 1.87
C ASN A 862 1.93 -12.44 0.35
N GLY A 863 2.47 -11.48 -0.41
CA GLY A 863 3.70 -11.70 -1.21
C GLY A 863 3.63 -12.62 -2.45
N SER A 864 3.75 -12.01 -3.65
CA SER A 864 4.98 -12.16 -4.47
C SER A 864 4.96 -11.40 -5.81
N SER A 865 5.97 -10.53 -5.99
CA SER A 865 6.57 -10.09 -7.26
C SER A 865 5.71 -9.34 -8.30
N VAL A 866 5.88 -8.00 -8.35
CA VAL A 866 5.55 -7.14 -9.49
C VAL A 866 6.80 -6.96 -10.38
N GLY A 867 6.62 -6.98 -11.71
CA GLY A 867 7.68 -6.71 -12.69
C GLY A 867 7.63 -5.30 -13.26
N ASN A 868 8.78 -4.61 -13.25
CA ASN A 868 8.98 -3.18 -13.56
C ASN A 868 8.46 -2.65 -14.92
N GLY A 869 8.15 -1.34 -14.96
CA GLY A 869 7.81 -0.61 -16.19
C GLY A 869 7.50 0.89 -16.03
N SER A 870 8.50 1.71 -15.70
CA SER A 870 8.41 3.17 -15.50
C SER A 870 8.14 4.01 -16.77
N ILE A 871 7.36 5.09 -16.66
CA ILE A 871 7.34 6.22 -17.61
C ILE A 871 7.21 7.55 -16.83
N GLN A 872 7.98 8.57 -17.20
CA GLN A 872 8.10 9.85 -16.49
C GLN A 872 7.01 10.88 -16.84
N MET A 873 6.83 11.87 -15.95
CA MET A 873 6.12 13.13 -16.18
C MET A 873 7.05 14.32 -15.89
N ASN A 874 6.88 15.43 -16.61
CA ASN A 874 7.46 16.74 -16.27
C ASN A 874 6.33 17.75 -15.99
N ASP A 875 6.51 18.52 -14.92
CA ASP A 875 6.06 19.90 -14.59
C ASP A 875 5.01 20.59 -15.50
N SER A 876 4.03 21.31 -14.94
CA SER A 876 4.26 22.45 -14.04
C SER A 876 3.03 22.96 -13.27
N ILE A 877 3.26 23.47 -12.05
CA ILE A 877 2.28 24.10 -11.12
C ILE A 877 2.32 25.65 -11.28
N PRO A 878 1.25 26.40 -10.92
CA PRO A 878 1.32 27.31 -9.74
C PRO A 878 0.05 27.22 -8.84
N THR A 879 0.14 26.98 -7.51
CA THR A 879 0.25 27.98 -6.41
C THR A 879 -0.84 29.06 -6.47
N ASN A 880 -1.74 29.30 -5.50
CA ASN A 880 -1.65 29.28 -4.02
C ASN A 880 -3.10 29.19 -3.41
N LEU A 881 -3.44 29.36 -2.11
CA LEU A 881 -2.80 29.94 -0.89
C LEU A 881 -3.33 29.21 0.39
N THR A 882 -2.47 29.13 1.41
CA THR A 882 -2.68 29.08 2.89
C THR A 882 -3.99 28.60 3.56
N VAL A 883 -3.80 27.64 4.46
CA VAL A 883 -4.65 27.25 5.60
C VAL A 883 -4.12 27.92 6.88
N ASP A 884 -5.00 28.24 7.83
CA ASP A 884 -4.82 28.28 9.30
C ASP A 884 -6.23 28.41 9.89
N GLY A 885 -6.68 27.81 11.01
CA GLY A 885 -6.16 26.93 12.06
C GLY A 885 -7.21 26.99 13.20
N ASN A 886 -7.45 26.07 14.13
CA ASN A 886 -6.88 24.80 14.57
C ASN A 886 -8.09 23.90 14.95
N SER A 887 -8.24 22.66 14.49
CA SER A 887 -7.56 21.44 14.97
C SER A 887 -7.99 20.96 16.37
N THR A 888 -8.59 19.75 16.39
CA THR A 888 -8.69 18.69 17.42
C THR A 888 -9.99 17.91 17.15
N GLU A 889 -10.05 16.59 17.03
CA GLU A 889 -9.03 15.54 16.86
C GLU A 889 -9.70 14.33 16.15
N GLN A 890 -8.88 13.47 15.52
CA GLN A 890 -9.06 12.02 15.22
C GLN A 890 -10.50 11.48 15.01
N VAL A 891 -10.83 10.78 13.91
CA VAL A 891 -10.17 9.60 13.31
C VAL A 891 -10.24 9.76 11.78
N SER A 892 -9.13 9.76 11.02
CA SER A 892 -8.44 8.58 10.46
C SER A 892 -9.34 7.64 9.62
N SER A 893 -8.88 7.04 8.51
CA SER A 893 -7.74 7.37 7.64
C SER A 893 -7.82 6.45 6.43
N LEU A 894 -8.34 6.94 5.30
CA LEU A 894 -7.99 6.37 4.01
C LEU A 894 -6.84 7.21 3.46
N CYS A 895 -5.70 6.54 3.23
CA CYS A 895 -4.60 7.11 2.45
C CYS A 895 -5.19 7.62 1.13
N PRO A 896 -5.01 8.91 0.75
CA PRO A 896 -5.67 9.50 -0.41
C PRO A 896 -5.18 8.95 -1.77
N TYR A 897 -4.26 7.99 -1.77
CA TYR A 897 -3.67 7.37 -2.94
C TYR A 897 -4.09 5.90 -3.04
N GLU A 898 -4.54 5.47 -4.22
CA GLU A 898 -4.76 4.04 -4.52
C GLU A 898 -3.47 3.23 -4.32
N THR A 899 -3.59 1.93 -4.01
CA THR A 899 -2.43 1.05 -3.81
C THR A 899 -1.67 0.83 -5.11
N GLY A 900 -0.43 1.31 -5.20
CA GLY A 900 0.38 1.19 -6.42
C GLY A 900 1.65 2.02 -6.38
N LEU A 901 2.34 2.11 -7.52
CA LEU A 901 3.56 2.93 -7.66
C LEU A 901 3.18 4.43 -7.63
N ALA A 902 3.53 5.12 -6.55
CA ALA A 902 3.32 6.55 -6.38
C ALA A 902 4.45 7.38 -7.03
N TYR A 903 5.71 6.98 -6.82
CA TYR A 903 6.88 7.70 -7.34
C TYR A 903 7.97 6.73 -7.84
N SER A 904 8.72 7.15 -8.86
CA SER A 904 9.89 6.42 -9.38
C SER A 904 10.94 7.43 -9.86
N GLN A 905 12.11 7.44 -9.24
CA GLN A 905 13.21 8.36 -9.56
C GLN A 905 14.52 7.60 -9.76
N ASN A 906 15.43 8.16 -10.56
CA ASN A 906 16.76 7.59 -10.76
C ASN A 906 17.76 8.22 -9.79
N ILE A 907 18.69 7.42 -9.27
CA ILE A 907 19.77 7.87 -8.38
C ILE A 907 21.13 7.54 -8.98
N THR A 908 22.12 8.39 -8.73
CA THR A 908 23.52 8.14 -9.15
C THR A 908 24.31 7.60 -7.96
N LEU A 909 24.77 6.36 -8.07
CA LEU A 909 25.64 5.73 -7.08
C LEU A 909 27.08 6.23 -7.24
N THR A 910 27.82 6.34 -6.13
CA THR A 910 29.19 6.91 -6.10
C THR A 910 30.14 5.99 -5.32
N ALA A 911 31.36 5.82 -5.83
CA ALA A 911 32.38 5.01 -5.15
C ALA A 911 32.88 5.69 -3.88
N GLY A 912 33.17 4.88 -2.87
CA GLY A 912 33.61 5.32 -1.54
C GLY A 912 32.88 4.56 -0.44
N VAL A 913 33.37 4.73 0.78
CA VAL A 913 32.73 4.22 2.01
C VAL A 913 31.69 5.22 2.48
N GLY A 914 30.53 4.75 2.93
CA GLY A 914 29.47 5.54 3.55
C GLY A 914 28.90 6.66 2.69
N GLN A 915 28.89 6.49 1.36
CA GLN A 915 28.35 7.46 0.41
C GLN A 915 26.82 7.52 0.47
N VAL A 916 26.24 8.59 -0.07
CA VAL A 916 24.79 8.78 -0.11
C VAL A 916 24.34 9.25 -1.49
N SER A 917 23.30 8.60 -2.00
CA SER A 917 22.56 9.05 -3.18
C SER A 917 21.16 9.52 -2.76
N MET A 918 20.78 10.75 -3.13
CA MET A 918 19.47 11.34 -2.81
C MET A 918 18.60 11.48 -4.06
N THR A 919 17.28 11.34 -3.90
CA THR A 919 16.27 11.72 -4.90
C THR A 919 15.94 13.21 -4.83
N ASP A 920 15.18 13.73 -5.81
CA ASP A 920 14.43 14.97 -5.61
C ASP A 920 13.31 14.73 -4.57
N PRO A 921 12.89 15.76 -3.80
CA PRO A 921 11.89 15.61 -2.75
C PRO A 921 10.50 15.20 -3.26
N VAL A 922 9.88 14.21 -2.61
CA VAL A 922 8.51 13.76 -2.87
C VAL A 922 7.60 14.09 -1.70
N GLN A 923 6.32 14.38 -1.97
CA GLN A 923 5.35 14.64 -0.91
C GLN A 923 4.84 13.31 -0.34
N LEU A 924 4.95 13.13 0.97
CA LEU A 924 4.44 11.97 1.69
C LEU A 924 3.38 12.42 2.71
N ASP A 925 2.33 11.61 2.90
CA ASP A 925 1.21 11.88 3.80
C ASP A 925 1.25 10.92 4.99
N ARG A 926 1.13 11.45 6.20
CA ARG A 926 1.21 10.69 7.47
C ARG A 926 0.08 9.68 7.69
N ARG A 927 -0.93 9.68 6.81
CA ARG A 927 -2.05 8.72 6.81
C ARG A 927 -1.81 7.52 5.88
N CYS A 928 -0.64 7.46 5.24
CA CYS A 928 -0.26 6.42 4.29
C CYS A 928 0.93 5.60 4.81
N ARG A 929 0.91 4.29 4.52
CA ARG A 929 2.08 3.43 4.59
C ARG A 929 2.69 3.25 3.22
N TYR A 930 4.02 3.22 3.17
CA TYR A 930 4.78 3.12 1.94
C TYR A 930 5.69 1.88 1.92
N GLN A 931 5.91 1.34 0.73
CA GLN A 931 7.00 0.42 0.42
C GLN A 931 7.99 1.18 -0.46
N VAL A 932 9.27 1.24 -0.06
CA VAL A 932 10.32 1.95 -0.78
C VAL A 932 11.35 0.95 -1.31
N SER A 933 11.42 0.80 -2.63
CA SER A 933 12.26 -0.19 -3.31
C SER A 933 13.44 0.44 -4.04
N VAL A 934 14.64 0.22 -3.51
CA VAL A 934 15.92 0.65 -4.06
C VAL A 934 16.45 -0.43 -5.02
N HIS A 935 16.64 -0.07 -6.28
CA HIS A 935 17.15 -0.95 -7.34
C HIS A 935 18.58 -0.57 -7.73
N LEU A 936 19.50 -1.53 -7.71
CA LEU A 936 20.94 -1.34 -7.95
C LEU A 936 21.33 -1.87 -9.33
N ASP A 937 20.97 -1.11 -10.37
CA ASP A 937 21.21 -1.50 -11.75
C ASP A 937 22.67 -1.26 -12.20
N GLY A 938 23.33 -2.33 -12.65
CA GLY A 938 24.54 -2.27 -13.50
C GLY A 938 25.92 -2.15 -12.83
N ALA A 939 26.02 -2.19 -11.49
CA ALA A 939 27.31 -2.20 -10.80
C ALA A 939 28.15 -3.45 -11.16
N SER A 940 29.45 -3.27 -11.40
CA SER A 940 30.40 -4.34 -11.78
C SER A 940 31.12 -5.00 -10.59
N SER A 941 30.80 -4.60 -9.37
CA SER A 941 31.28 -5.15 -8.10
C SER A 941 30.15 -5.00 -7.06
N PRO A 942 30.18 -5.72 -5.93
CA PRO A 942 29.12 -5.63 -4.92
C PRO A 942 29.01 -4.21 -4.37
N VAL A 943 27.77 -3.75 -4.17
CA VAL A 943 27.43 -2.49 -3.50
C VAL A 943 26.73 -2.86 -2.20
N THR A 944 27.20 -2.35 -1.07
CA THR A 944 26.55 -2.59 0.22
C THR A 944 25.61 -1.44 0.53
N VAL A 945 24.33 -1.73 0.80
CA VAL A 945 23.35 -0.76 1.27
C VAL A 945 23.32 -0.81 2.79
N ASP A 946 23.43 0.37 3.41
CA ASP A 946 23.40 0.56 4.86
C ASP A 946 21.98 0.84 5.33
N SER A 947 21.45 2.01 5.00
CA SER A 947 20.13 2.46 5.42
C SER A 947 19.46 3.39 4.41
N LEU A 948 18.13 3.49 4.52
CA LEU A 948 17.29 4.47 3.86
C LEU A 948 16.96 5.58 4.86
N LEU A 949 17.16 6.85 4.47
CA LEU A 949 16.77 8.00 5.27
C LEU A 949 15.74 8.85 4.52
N LEU A 950 14.72 9.33 5.24
CA LEU A 950 13.74 10.31 4.74
C LEU A 950 14.09 11.70 5.29
N ILE A 951 14.80 12.50 4.48
CA ILE A 951 15.30 13.81 4.89
C ILE A 951 14.27 14.89 4.53
N PRO A 952 13.74 15.67 5.49
CA PRO A 952 12.80 16.76 5.18
C PRO A 952 13.41 17.79 4.22
N ASP A 953 12.66 18.18 3.19
CA ASP A 953 13.06 19.24 2.25
C ASP A 953 13.03 20.59 2.97
N VAL A 954 14.23 21.02 3.35
CA VAL A 954 14.48 22.30 4.00
C VAL A 954 13.96 23.47 3.18
N THR A 955 13.89 23.35 1.84
CA THR A 955 13.51 24.46 0.95
C THR A 955 12.03 24.80 0.98
N LYS A 956 11.19 23.96 1.63
CA LYS A 956 9.77 24.22 1.89
C LYS A 956 9.50 24.90 3.24
N SER A 957 10.52 25.05 4.08
CA SER A 957 10.40 25.67 5.40
C SER A 957 10.44 27.20 5.33
N ILE A 958 9.78 27.88 6.28
CA ILE A 958 9.82 29.35 6.34
C ILE A 958 11.16 29.85 6.89
N VAL A 959 11.80 29.03 7.72
CA VAL A 959 13.18 29.24 8.19
C VAL A 959 14.14 29.35 7.00
N TYR A 960 14.00 28.46 6.00
CA TYR A 960 14.78 28.56 4.77
C TYR A 960 14.31 29.71 3.87
N GLU A 961 13.02 30.02 3.76
CA GLU A 961 12.55 31.14 2.94
C GLU A 961 13.15 32.49 3.39
N LEU A 962 13.10 32.75 4.70
CA LEU A 962 13.58 33.99 5.34
C LEU A 962 15.11 34.08 5.44
N ALA A 963 15.84 32.97 5.28
CA ALA A 963 17.30 32.95 5.33
C ALA A 963 17.97 33.74 4.18
N ASP A 964 19.16 34.30 4.45
CA ASP A 964 19.95 34.96 3.39
C ASP A 964 20.60 33.92 2.44
N ASN A 965 21.15 34.39 1.32
CA ASN A 965 21.77 33.48 0.33
C ASN A 965 22.99 32.71 0.89
N THR A 966 23.71 33.27 1.87
CA THR A 966 24.83 32.60 2.54
C THR A 966 24.31 31.43 3.37
N THR A 967 23.32 31.68 4.24
CA THR A 967 22.69 30.69 5.12
C THR A 967 21.94 29.63 4.32
N LYS A 968 21.26 29.99 3.22
CA LYS A 968 20.68 29.03 2.26
C LYS A 968 21.72 28.08 1.66
N GLY A 969 22.95 28.55 1.48
CA GLY A 969 24.10 27.72 1.11
C GLY A 969 24.52 26.77 2.23
N VAL A 970 24.55 27.25 3.47
CA VAL A 970 24.85 26.43 4.66
C VAL A 970 23.79 25.33 4.86
N TYR A 971 22.49 25.64 4.82
CA TYR A 971 21.40 24.65 4.88
C TYR A 971 21.60 23.49 3.89
N LYS A 972 21.89 23.81 2.62
CA LYS A 972 22.16 22.81 1.57
C LYS A 972 23.42 21.98 1.82
N ASN A 973 24.40 22.51 2.54
CA ASN A 973 25.59 21.77 2.94
C ASN A 973 25.30 20.89 4.17
N CYS A 974 24.56 21.39 5.17
CA CYS A 974 24.16 20.64 6.35
C CYS A 974 23.36 19.38 5.98
N VAL A 975 22.39 19.49 5.07
CA VAL A 975 21.62 18.36 4.51
C VAL A 975 22.54 17.32 3.85
N LYS A 976 23.56 17.77 3.10
CA LYS A 976 24.53 16.87 2.45
C LYS A 976 25.50 16.22 3.44
N SER A 977 25.75 16.84 4.60
CA SER A 977 26.63 16.31 5.63
C SER A 977 25.91 15.48 6.71
N SER A 978 24.58 15.59 6.83
CA SER A 978 23.79 14.82 7.81
C SER A 978 23.41 13.42 7.31
N ALA A 979 23.36 13.21 5.99
CA ALA A 979 23.02 11.90 5.43
C ALA A 979 24.15 10.85 5.50
N PRO A 980 25.43 11.18 5.22
CA PRO A 980 26.54 10.22 5.29
C PRO A 980 26.85 9.75 6.71
N LEU A 981 27.56 8.63 6.82
CA LEU A 981 28.08 8.17 8.12
C LEU A 981 29.16 9.12 8.66
N PRO A 982 29.20 9.37 9.98
CA PRO A 982 30.23 10.18 10.61
C PRO A 982 31.59 9.46 10.57
N THR A 983 32.38 9.75 9.54
CA THR A 983 33.80 9.38 9.48
C THR A 983 34.59 10.30 10.41
N THR A 984 35.06 9.77 11.54
CA THR A 984 36.01 10.36 12.50
C THR A 984 36.17 11.89 12.48
N ASP A 985 35.52 12.58 13.43
CA ASP A 985 35.68 14.01 13.71
C ASP A 985 35.29 15.01 12.60
N THR A 986 34.19 14.74 11.89
CA THR A 986 33.31 15.85 11.44
C THR A 986 32.13 16.00 12.40
N ALA A 987 32.39 16.59 13.57
CA ALA A 987 31.31 17.20 14.35
C ALA A 987 30.54 18.15 13.42
N SER A 988 29.22 18.01 13.38
CA SER A 988 28.37 19.00 12.70
C SER A 988 28.72 20.37 13.28
N THR A 989 29.02 21.34 12.42
CA THR A 989 29.34 22.69 12.89
C THR A 989 28.19 23.19 13.75
N GLU A 990 28.49 23.95 14.80
CA GLU A 990 27.49 24.54 15.71
C GLU A 990 26.36 25.25 14.93
N GLN A 991 26.74 25.86 13.79
CA GLN A 991 25.85 26.44 12.79
C GLN A 991 24.84 25.44 12.20
N CYS A 992 25.27 24.22 11.82
CA CYS A 992 24.35 23.18 11.35
C CYS A 992 23.46 22.66 12.48
N GLN A 993 23.94 22.57 13.72
CA GLN A 993 23.12 22.10 14.84
C GLN A 993 21.95 23.05 15.13
N GLN A 994 22.22 24.36 15.19
CA GLN A 994 21.18 25.39 15.32
C GLN A 994 20.21 25.38 14.13
N MET A 995 20.71 25.24 12.89
CA MET A 995 19.87 25.16 11.70
C MET A 995 18.96 23.92 11.67
N VAL A 996 19.46 22.76 12.10
CA VAL A 996 18.65 21.53 12.24
C VAL A 996 17.62 21.70 13.35
N PHE A 997 17.98 22.38 14.44
CA PHE A 997 17.05 22.69 15.53
C PHE A 997 15.85 23.50 15.05
N SER A 998 16.07 24.68 14.46
CA SER A 998 14.98 25.57 14.02
C SER A 998 14.09 24.86 12.99
N LEU A 999 14.70 24.22 12.00
CA LEU A 999 13.97 23.52 10.96
C LEU A 999 13.11 22.37 11.52
N SER A 1000 13.67 21.53 12.39
CA SER A 1000 12.96 20.36 12.91
C SER A 1000 11.88 20.77 13.90
N ALA A 1001 12.11 21.81 14.71
CA ALA A 1001 11.08 22.44 15.52
C ALA A 1001 9.89 22.93 14.67
N GLN A 1002 10.12 23.45 13.46
CA GLN A 1002 9.03 23.79 12.54
C GLN A 1002 8.35 22.54 11.96
N VAL A 1003 9.12 21.58 11.42
CA VAL A 1003 8.57 20.40 10.71
C VAL A 1003 7.75 19.50 11.63
N TYR A 1004 8.19 19.29 12.87
CA TYR A 1004 7.57 18.40 13.84
C TYR A 1004 6.70 19.11 14.90
N ASP A 1005 6.54 20.43 14.79
CA ASP A 1005 5.78 21.31 15.69
C ASP A 1005 6.22 21.28 17.17
N GLY A 1006 7.52 21.49 17.39
CA GLY A 1006 8.15 21.55 18.73
C GLY A 1006 9.18 20.45 18.97
N ALA A 1007 9.41 20.12 20.25
CA ALA A 1007 10.28 19.03 20.68
C ALA A 1007 9.50 17.81 21.21
N ARG A 1008 10.16 16.66 21.18
CA ARG A 1008 9.63 15.34 21.56
C ARG A 1008 10.28 14.86 22.85
N ALA A 1009 9.56 14.10 23.66
CA ALA A 1009 10.12 13.52 24.87
C ALA A 1009 11.24 12.53 24.54
N CYS A 1010 12.33 12.58 25.30
CA CYS A 1010 13.38 11.58 25.27
C CYS A 1010 12.82 10.22 25.72
N ASP A 1011 13.07 9.16 24.95
CA ASP A 1011 12.55 7.81 25.20
C ASP A 1011 13.68 6.83 25.57
N CYS A 1012 14.54 7.28 26.48
CA CYS A 1012 15.74 6.56 26.93
C CYS A 1012 15.39 5.29 27.71
N ASP A 1013 16.01 4.16 27.35
CA ASP A 1013 15.87 2.93 28.12
C ASP A 1013 16.52 3.08 29.50
N PRO A 1014 15.80 2.82 30.62
CA PRO A 1014 16.29 3.05 31.96
C PRO A 1014 17.33 2.01 32.42
N VAL A 1015 17.44 0.86 31.73
CA VAL A 1015 18.43 -0.18 32.02
C VAL A 1015 19.75 0.14 31.33
N GLY A 1016 19.73 0.53 30.06
CA GLY A 1016 20.93 0.84 29.27
C GLY A 1016 21.46 2.27 29.40
N THR A 1017 20.66 3.22 29.89
CA THR A 1017 21.10 4.61 30.09
C THR A 1017 21.83 4.80 31.43
N VAL A 1018 22.93 5.57 31.42
CA VAL A 1018 23.74 5.87 32.60
C VAL A 1018 22.89 6.57 33.67
N GLY A 1019 22.83 5.97 34.85
CA GLY A 1019 22.02 6.47 35.97
C GLY A 1019 20.50 6.29 35.81
N GLY A 1020 20.02 5.67 34.72
CA GLY A 1020 18.60 5.55 34.43
C GLY A 1020 17.90 6.88 34.16
N SER A 1021 18.66 7.90 33.72
CA SER A 1021 18.09 9.20 33.38
C SER A 1021 17.28 9.13 32.08
N SER A 1022 16.22 9.94 32.01
CA SER A 1022 15.49 10.24 30.77
C SER A 1022 16.13 11.37 29.96
N ASP A 1023 17.30 11.90 30.34
CA ASP A 1023 17.95 13.00 29.62
C ASP A 1023 18.65 12.52 28.34
N CYS A 1024 18.40 13.21 27.23
CA CYS A 1024 19.01 12.97 25.94
C CYS A 1024 19.51 14.29 25.29
N SER A 1025 20.27 14.17 24.20
CA SER A 1025 20.81 15.32 23.44
C SER A 1025 19.69 16.16 22.82
N ASP A 1026 19.67 17.46 23.11
CA ASP A 1026 18.69 18.47 22.66
C ASP A 1026 18.38 18.39 21.16
N VAL A 1027 19.39 18.08 20.34
CA VAL A 1027 19.24 17.76 18.91
C VAL A 1027 19.55 16.27 18.70
N GLY A 1028 18.66 15.58 18.00
CA GLY A 1028 18.81 14.18 17.59
C GLY A 1028 18.51 13.13 18.69
N GLY A 1029 18.24 13.55 19.93
CA GLY A 1029 17.63 12.68 20.95
C GLY A 1029 18.51 11.57 21.51
N ARG A 1030 19.83 11.69 21.36
CA ARG A 1030 20.76 10.64 21.78
C ARG A 1030 20.94 10.61 23.31
N CYS A 1031 20.52 9.50 23.92
CA CYS A 1031 20.67 9.20 25.34
C CYS A 1031 22.13 8.83 25.70
N ARG A 1032 22.49 8.93 26.99
CA ARG A 1032 23.85 8.61 27.49
C ARG A 1032 23.98 7.13 27.84
N CYS A 1033 24.36 6.31 26.86
CA CYS A 1033 24.42 4.86 27.01
C CYS A 1033 25.57 4.38 27.93
N LYS A 1034 25.31 3.27 28.65
CA LYS A 1034 26.31 2.53 29.43
C LYS A 1034 27.35 1.84 28.53
N PRO A 1035 28.49 1.38 29.08
CA PRO A 1035 29.48 0.61 28.32
C PRO A 1035 28.84 -0.59 27.61
N GLY A 1036 29.20 -0.78 26.33
CA GLY A 1036 28.64 -1.84 25.48
C GLY A 1036 27.21 -1.60 24.97
N VAL A 1037 26.55 -0.49 25.34
CA VAL A 1037 25.17 -0.17 24.95
C VAL A 1037 25.15 0.89 23.84
N GLY A 1038 24.23 0.77 22.89
CA GLY A 1038 24.10 1.61 21.70
C GLY A 1038 22.65 1.93 21.30
N GLY A 1039 22.48 2.47 20.10
CA GLY A 1039 21.22 3.09 19.66
C GLY A 1039 21.07 4.53 20.14
N THR A 1040 20.06 5.24 19.65
CA THR A 1040 19.72 6.60 20.12
C THR A 1040 19.15 6.57 21.53
N ARG A 1041 18.42 5.51 21.89
CA ARG A 1041 17.74 5.35 23.17
C ARG A 1041 18.41 4.40 24.17
N CYS A 1042 19.55 3.82 23.84
CA CYS A 1042 20.31 2.91 24.71
C CYS A 1042 19.60 1.59 25.07
N ASP A 1043 18.78 1.05 24.17
CA ASP A 1043 17.99 -0.18 24.34
C ASP A 1043 18.68 -1.45 23.80
N THR A 1044 19.78 -1.32 23.07
CA THR A 1044 20.46 -2.44 22.40
C THR A 1044 21.97 -2.48 22.71
N CYS A 1045 22.58 -3.66 22.58
CA CYS A 1045 24.03 -3.81 22.71
C CYS A 1045 24.73 -3.44 21.39
N ILE A 1046 25.91 -2.80 21.46
CA ILE A 1046 26.74 -2.56 20.27
C ILE A 1046 27.41 -3.88 19.82
N PRO A 1047 27.77 -4.02 18.53
CA PRO A 1047 28.50 -5.20 18.04
C PRO A 1047 29.74 -5.52 18.90
N GLY A 1048 29.88 -6.80 19.29
CA GLY A 1048 30.90 -7.26 20.23
C GLY A 1048 30.47 -7.27 21.70
N TYR A 1049 29.22 -6.92 22.00
CA TYR A 1049 28.62 -6.99 23.34
C TYR A 1049 27.22 -7.65 23.30
N HIS A 1050 26.80 -8.24 24.42
CA HIS A 1050 25.54 -8.98 24.56
C HIS A 1050 24.90 -8.79 25.95
N SER A 1051 23.65 -9.25 26.09
CA SER A 1051 22.87 -9.32 27.33
C SER A 1051 22.82 -8.00 28.11
N LEU A 1052 21.95 -7.08 27.69
CA LEU A 1052 21.71 -5.80 28.36
C LEU A 1052 21.34 -5.99 29.84
N SER A 1053 22.07 -5.32 30.72
CA SER A 1053 21.95 -5.46 32.18
C SER A 1053 22.05 -4.11 32.91
N GLN A 1054 21.86 -4.12 34.23
CA GLN A 1054 22.03 -2.91 35.04
C GLN A 1054 23.45 -2.29 34.99
N GLU A 1055 24.48 -3.05 34.60
CA GLU A 1055 25.85 -2.54 34.42
C GLU A 1055 26.18 -2.13 32.97
N GLY A 1056 25.26 -2.35 32.02
CA GLY A 1056 25.47 -2.23 30.58
C GLY A 1056 25.43 -3.60 29.89
N CYS A 1057 26.05 -3.72 28.72
CA CYS A 1057 26.19 -5.00 28.03
C CYS A 1057 27.54 -5.67 28.34
N SER A 1058 27.57 -7.00 28.34
CA SER A 1058 28.77 -7.80 28.57
C SER A 1058 29.55 -7.98 27.27
N ALA A 1059 30.88 -7.86 27.29
CA ALA A 1059 31.71 -8.09 26.10
C ALA A 1059 31.77 -9.58 25.74
N CYS A 1060 31.60 -9.91 24.45
CA CYS A 1060 31.58 -11.29 23.95
C CYS A 1060 32.86 -12.08 24.32
N ASN A 1061 34.03 -11.46 24.13
CA ASN A 1061 35.35 -12.09 24.30
C ASN A 1061 35.51 -13.41 23.52
N CYS A 1062 35.15 -13.37 22.23
CA CYS A 1062 35.27 -14.49 21.31
C CYS A 1062 36.74 -14.88 21.07
N SER A 1063 36.99 -16.15 20.78
CA SER A 1063 38.33 -16.66 20.52
C SER A 1063 38.81 -16.26 19.12
N ASP A 1064 39.94 -15.55 19.00
CA ASP A 1064 40.54 -15.20 17.70
C ASP A 1064 40.95 -16.42 16.84
N LEU A 1065 41.00 -17.63 17.41
CA LEU A 1065 41.32 -18.87 16.70
C LEU A 1065 40.10 -19.79 16.48
N GLY A 1066 39.07 -19.67 17.33
CA GLY A 1066 37.92 -20.57 17.31
C GLY A 1066 36.63 -19.93 16.82
N SER A 1067 36.57 -18.60 16.78
CA SER A 1067 35.43 -17.82 16.29
C SER A 1067 35.73 -17.19 14.94
N VAL A 1068 34.74 -17.18 14.05
CA VAL A 1068 34.84 -16.58 12.70
C VAL A 1068 35.08 -15.06 12.78
N HIS A 1069 34.53 -14.41 13.81
CA HIS A 1069 34.72 -12.99 14.10
C HIS A 1069 34.34 -12.66 15.56
N GLN A 1070 34.61 -11.43 15.98
CA GLN A 1070 34.48 -10.94 17.36
C GLN A 1070 33.08 -10.46 17.77
N VAL A 1071 32.05 -10.69 16.93
CA VAL A 1071 30.66 -10.27 17.20
C VAL A 1071 29.84 -11.51 17.55
N CYS A 1072 29.38 -11.60 18.79
CA CYS A 1072 28.49 -12.67 19.27
C CYS A 1072 27.01 -12.29 19.15
N ASP A 1073 26.15 -13.28 19.34
CA ASP A 1073 24.70 -13.09 19.45
C ASP A 1073 24.32 -12.14 20.61
N LEU A 1074 23.44 -11.18 20.33
CA LEU A 1074 23.14 -10.05 21.22
C LEU A 1074 22.39 -10.45 22.51
N GLU A 1075 21.64 -11.55 22.50
CA GLU A 1075 20.89 -12.01 23.67
C GLU A 1075 21.66 -13.07 24.46
N THR A 1076 22.17 -14.10 23.77
CA THR A 1076 22.78 -15.29 24.36
C THR A 1076 24.28 -15.16 24.61
N GLY A 1077 24.97 -14.26 23.91
CA GLY A 1077 26.42 -14.12 23.96
C GLY A 1077 27.20 -15.19 23.19
N GLN A 1078 26.54 -16.07 22.44
CA GLN A 1078 27.21 -17.12 21.68
C GLN A 1078 28.03 -16.52 20.53
N CYS A 1079 29.34 -16.72 20.56
CA CYS A 1079 30.24 -16.40 19.47
C CYS A 1079 30.04 -17.38 18.29
N PRO A 1080 30.24 -16.94 17.04
CA PRO A 1080 30.09 -17.79 15.86
C PRO A 1080 31.33 -18.66 15.71
N CYS A 1081 31.23 -19.92 16.13
CA CYS A 1081 32.35 -20.84 16.15
C CYS A 1081 32.65 -21.41 14.76
N HIS A 1082 33.93 -21.62 14.45
CA HIS A 1082 34.34 -22.38 13.27
C HIS A 1082 33.82 -23.84 13.35
N PRO A 1083 33.65 -24.54 12.21
CA PRO A 1083 33.16 -25.92 12.20
C PRO A 1083 33.96 -26.83 13.15
N GLY A 1084 33.26 -27.64 13.95
CA GLY A 1084 33.87 -28.56 14.91
C GLY A 1084 34.41 -27.93 16.21
N VAL A 1085 34.31 -26.61 16.39
CA VAL A 1085 34.65 -25.90 17.63
C VAL A 1085 33.44 -25.91 18.59
N SER A 1086 33.67 -25.95 19.91
CA SER A 1086 32.62 -26.08 20.92
C SER A 1086 31.75 -24.83 21.04
N ASP A 1087 30.43 -25.04 21.13
CA ASP A 1087 29.41 -24.02 21.33
C ASP A 1087 28.44 -24.40 22.47
N ALA A 1088 27.48 -23.53 22.79
CA ALA A 1088 26.49 -23.76 23.84
C ALA A 1088 25.43 -24.85 23.54
N SER A 1089 25.31 -25.35 22.31
CA SER A 1089 24.29 -26.35 21.95
C SER A 1089 24.56 -27.74 22.54
N MET A 1090 25.80 -27.99 22.99
CA MET A 1090 26.25 -29.29 23.53
C MET A 1090 25.80 -29.60 24.98
N LEU A 1091 24.90 -28.79 25.55
CA LEU A 1091 24.40 -28.85 26.94
C LEU A 1091 23.57 -30.11 27.32
N SER A 1092 23.64 -31.22 26.59
CA SER A 1092 22.78 -32.40 26.81
C SER A 1092 23.45 -33.64 27.41
N ALA A 1093 24.79 -33.67 27.57
CA ALA A 1093 25.50 -34.91 27.93
C ALA A 1093 26.40 -34.88 29.19
N SER A 1094 26.85 -33.72 29.67
CA SER A 1094 27.74 -33.65 30.85
C SER A 1094 27.69 -32.29 31.57
N ASN A 1095 28.01 -32.27 32.87
CA ASN A 1095 28.05 -31.08 33.74
C ASN A 1095 29.24 -30.14 33.42
N LEU A 1096 29.38 -29.72 32.16
CA LEU A 1096 30.31 -28.67 31.74
C LEU A 1096 29.56 -27.36 31.49
N THR A 1097 30.22 -26.24 31.75
CA THR A 1097 29.76 -24.91 31.37
C THR A 1097 29.75 -24.77 29.84
N ALA A 1098 28.66 -24.23 29.29
CA ALA A 1098 28.55 -23.94 27.86
C ALA A 1098 29.69 -23.02 27.38
N ASP A 1099 30.32 -23.38 26.27
CA ASP A 1099 31.38 -22.57 25.65
C ASP A 1099 30.77 -21.54 24.70
N LEU A 1100 30.41 -20.39 25.25
CA LEU A 1100 29.92 -19.24 24.48
C LEU A 1100 31.04 -18.58 23.65
N GLN A 1101 32.31 -18.95 23.84
CA GLN A 1101 33.48 -18.18 23.38
C GLN A 1101 34.36 -18.94 22.38
N CYS A 1102 33.95 -20.14 21.97
CA CYS A 1102 34.62 -20.96 20.96
C CYS A 1102 36.09 -21.24 21.30
N ARG A 1103 36.36 -21.76 22.51
CA ARG A 1103 37.71 -21.91 23.10
C ARG A 1103 38.30 -23.31 23.00
N SER A 1104 37.54 -24.30 22.55
CA SER A 1104 38.00 -25.69 22.42
C SER A 1104 37.36 -26.40 21.22
N CYS A 1105 37.88 -27.56 20.82
CA CYS A 1105 37.15 -28.43 19.89
C CYS A 1105 35.95 -29.11 20.56
N GLN A 1106 34.96 -29.52 19.76
CA GLN A 1106 33.93 -30.47 20.17
C GLN A 1106 34.55 -31.82 20.53
N LEU A 1107 33.82 -32.64 21.29
CA LEU A 1107 34.23 -34.03 21.57
C LEU A 1107 34.41 -34.82 20.27
N ASP A 1108 35.48 -35.60 20.21
CA ASP A 1108 35.92 -36.39 19.06
C ASP A 1108 36.37 -35.53 17.85
N TYR A 1109 36.86 -34.31 18.11
CA TYR A 1109 37.47 -33.41 17.12
C TYR A 1109 38.86 -32.90 17.59
N PHE A 1110 39.70 -32.44 16.66
CA PHE A 1110 41.06 -31.92 16.91
C PHE A 1110 41.42 -30.74 15.99
N GLY A 1111 42.55 -30.07 16.24
CA GLY A 1111 43.11 -29.06 15.31
C GLY A 1111 42.86 -27.59 15.63
N PHE A 1112 42.43 -27.25 16.86
CA PHE A 1112 42.07 -25.89 17.27
C PHE A 1112 43.14 -24.81 16.98
N GLU A 1113 44.42 -25.13 17.16
CA GLU A 1113 45.53 -24.17 16.93
C GLU A 1113 45.69 -23.74 15.46
N SER A 1114 45.00 -24.38 14.52
CA SER A 1114 45.05 -24.02 13.09
C SER A 1114 44.36 -22.70 12.75
N GLY A 1115 43.39 -22.25 13.55
CA GLY A 1115 42.55 -21.08 13.25
C GLY A 1115 41.47 -21.31 12.18
N GLU A 1116 41.42 -22.48 11.54
CA GLU A 1116 40.47 -22.79 10.44
C GLU A 1116 39.24 -23.58 10.93
N GLY A 1117 39.22 -23.97 12.21
CA GLY A 1117 38.23 -24.86 12.82
C GLY A 1117 38.83 -26.20 13.27
N CYS A 1118 37.98 -27.10 13.76
CA CYS A 1118 38.39 -28.43 14.17
C CYS A 1118 37.90 -29.51 13.20
N HIS A 1119 38.67 -30.58 13.07
CA HIS A 1119 38.37 -31.71 12.20
C HIS A 1119 37.98 -32.94 13.03
N PRO A 1120 37.04 -33.78 12.55
CA PRO A 1120 36.62 -34.96 13.28
C PRO A 1120 37.74 -35.99 13.36
N CYS A 1121 37.90 -36.61 14.52
CA CYS A 1121 38.88 -37.65 14.79
C CYS A 1121 38.65 -38.91 13.96
N LEU A 1122 37.38 -39.32 13.76
CA LEU A 1122 36.97 -40.51 13.00
C LEU A 1122 37.66 -41.82 13.44
N CYS A 1123 37.91 -41.96 14.74
CA CYS A 1123 38.48 -43.18 15.32
C CYS A 1123 37.50 -44.35 15.24
N ASN A 1124 37.97 -45.54 14.91
CA ASN A 1124 37.12 -46.73 14.82
C ASN A 1124 36.64 -47.18 16.21
N GLU A 1125 35.32 -47.28 16.43
CA GLU A 1125 34.71 -47.68 17.72
C GLU A 1125 35.19 -49.02 18.28
N THR A 1126 35.56 -49.97 17.42
CA THR A 1126 36.02 -51.31 17.85
C THR A 1126 37.55 -51.37 17.97
N GLY A 1127 38.27 -50.64 17.12
CA GLY A 1127 39.74 -50.64 17.09
C GLY A 1127 40.40 -49.58 17.98
N SER A 1128 39.66 -48.64 18.57
CA SER A 1128 40.20 -47.53 19.37
C SER A 1128 39.79 -47.65 20.83
N VAL A 1129 40.67 -47.21 21.74
CA VAL A 1129 40.41 -47.11 23.19
C VAL A 1129 39.54 -45.90 23.52
N SER A 1130 39.58 -44.87 22.67
CA SER A 1130 38.77 -43.64 22.75
C SER A 1130 38.42 -43.16 21.34
N LEU A 1131 37.29 -42.46 21.21
CA LEU A 1131 36.92 -41.77 19.97
C LEU A 1131 37.61 -40.41 19.81
N GLN A 1132 38.14 -39.87 20.92
CA GLN A 1132 38.98 -38.69 20.93
C GLN A 1132 40.42 -39.06 20.55
N CYS A 1133 40.91 -38.39 19.53
CA CYS A 1133 42.28 -38.43 19.04
C CYS A 1133 43.14 -37.32 19.67
N ASP A 1134 44.45 -37.37 19.45
CA ASP A 1134 45.37 -36.31 19.88
C ASP A 1134 45.33 -35.05 18.97
N GLU A 1135 46.14 -34.05 19.32
CA GLU A 1135 46.25 -32.76 18.61
C GLU A 1135 46.69 -32.90 17.13
N THR A 1136 47.25 -34.05 16.73
CA THR A 1136 47.63 -34.36 15.35
C THR A 1136 46.58 -35.15 14.57
N GLY A 1137 45.52 -35.61 15.25
CA GLY A 1137 44.46 -36.40 14.66
C GLY A 1137 44.67 -37.91 14.80
N GLN A 1138 45.66 -38.36 15.58
CA GLN A 1138 45.98 -39.78 15.73
C GLN A 1138 45.13 -40.43 16.84
N CYS A 1139 44.48 -41.53 16.51
CA CYS A 1139 43.59 -42.26 17.41
C CYS A 1139 44.37 -43.22 18.35
N PRO A 1140 43.98 -43.35 19.62
CA PRO A 1140 44.60 -44.29 20.55
C PRO A 1140 44.10 -45.72 20.28
N CYS A 1141 44.86 -46.52 19.52
CA CYS A 1141 44.46 -47.88 19.13
C CYS A 1141 44.61 -48.92 20.25
N THR A 1142 43.85 -50.02 20.16
CA THR A 1142 44.05 -51.20 21.02
C THR A 1142 45.30 -51.99 20.64
N ASP A 1143 45.77 -52.87 21.52
CA ASP A 1143 46.97 -53.72 21.31
C ASP A 1143 46.91 -54.66 20.07
N THR A 1144 45.78 -54.73 19.35
CA THR A 1144 45.59 -55.58 18.15
C THR A 1144 45.32 -54.80 16.86
N SER A 1145 45.10 -53.49 16.95
CA SER A 1145 44.68 -52.60 15.86
C SER A 1145 45.65 -51.42 15.70
N GLY A 1146 45.72 -50.85 14.50
CA GLY A 1146 46.67 -49.81 14.15
C GLY A 1146 46.20 -48.96 12.97
N GLY A 1147 47.11 -48.11 12.48
CA GLY A 1147 46.78 -47.03 11.55
C GLY A 1147 46.20 -45.81 12.27
N ASP A 1148 46.19 -44.65 11.61
CA ASP A 1148 45.87 -43.36 12.26
C ASP A 1148 44.43 -43.27 12.80
N LYS A 1149 43.55 -44.15 12.30
CA LYS A 1149 42.12 -44.29 12.68
C LYS A 1149 41.77 -45.63 13.33
N CYS A 1150 42.78 -46.46 13.60
CA CYS A 1150 42.65 -47.77 14.24
C CYS A 1150 41.73 -48.76 13.52
N ASP A 1151 41.64 -48.65 12.19
CA ASP A 1151 40.76 -49.40 11.30
C ASP A 1151 41.46 -50.55 10.54
N VAL A 1152 42.76 -50.78 10.81
CA VAL A 1152 43.53 -51.92 10.29
C VAL A 1152 44.14 -52.76 11.41
N CYS A 1153 44.47 -54.02 11.11
CA CYS A 1153 45.11 -54.91 12.08
C CYS A 1153 46.62 -54.69 12.15
N LEU A 1154 47.19 -54.76 13.36
CA LEU A 1154 48.65 -54.75 13.54
C LEU A 1154 49.30 -56.01 12.95
N PRO A 1155 50.58 -55.95 12.54
CA PRO A 1155 51.31 -57.13 12.06
C PRO A 1155 51.28 -58.28 13.07
N GLY A 1156 50.85 -59.47 12.63
CA GLY A 1156 50.56 -60.61 13.52
C GLY A 1156 49.07 -60.80 13.85
N PHE A 1157 48.19 -59.92 13.34
CA PHE A 1157 46.74 -60.06 13.40
C PHE A 1157 46.09 -59.82 12.03
N PHE A 1158 44.92 -60.40 11.79
CA PHE A 1158 44.18 -60.36 10.52
C PHE A 1158 42.66 -60.28 10.73
N ASN A 1159 41.91 -60.07 9.63
CA ASN A 1159 40.45 -60.05 9.56
C ASN A 1159 39.80 -59.03 10.53
N PHE A 1160 39.95 -57.73 10.21
CA PHE A 1160 39.33 -56.64 10.96
C PHE A 1160 37.79 -56.76 10.92
N SER A 1161 37.17 -56.92 12.08
CA SER A 1161 35.74 -57.16 12.23
C SER A 1161 35.12 -56.33 13.36
N SER A 1162 33.80 -56.40 13.54
CA SER A 1162 33.11 -55.81 14.71
C SER A 1162 33.43 -56.49 16.05
N GLN A 1163 34.36 -57.47 16.07
CA GLN A 1163 34.94 -58.06 17.27
C GLN A 1163 36.46 -57.75 17.39
N GLY A 1164 36.99 -56.84 16.56
CA GLY A 1164 38.41 -56.53 16.46
C GLY A 1164 39.16 -57.46 15.50
N CYS A 1165 40.48 -57.56 15.69
CA CYS A 1165 41.38 -58.35 14.86
C CYS A 1165 41.72 -59.71 15.49
N SER A 1166 41.83 -60.75 14.68
CA SER A 1166 42.17 -62.11 15.12
C SER A 1166 43.67 -62.36 15.01
N PRO A 1167 44.33 -63.03 15.98
CA PRO A 1167 45.77 -63.32 15.89
C PRO A 1167 46.10 -64.35 14.79
N CYS A 1168 47.23 -64.16 14.11
CA CYS A 1168 47.76 -65.11 13.12
C CYS A 1168 48.12 -66.46 13.76
N GLY A 1169 47.81 -67.55 13.05
CA GLY A 1169 48.09 -68.93 13.49
C GLY A 1169 49.38 -69.54 12.95
N CYS A 1170 50.41 -68.73 12.68
CA CYS A 1170 51.66 -69.18 12.06
C CYS A 1170 52.53 -69.99 13.03
N ASP A 1171 53.05 -71.14 12.58
CA ASP A 1171 53.99 -71.96 13.34
C ASP A 1171 55.44 -71.45 13.15
N GLU A 1172 56.13 -71.17 14.25
CA GLU A 1172 57.49 -70.61 14.26
C GLU A 1172 58.54 -71.54 13.62
N ALA A 1173 58.31 -72.85 13.63
CA ALA A 1173 59.20 -73.79 12.97
C ALA A 1173 59.03 -73.78 11.45
N GLY A 1174 57.81 -73.60 10.96
CA GLY A 1174 57.48 -73.76 9.54
C GLY A 1174 57.23 -72.48 8.72
N SER A 1175 56.89 -71.36 9.35
CA SER A 1175 56.74 -70.07 8.65
C SER A 1175 58.07 -69.34 8.49
N GLU A 1176 58.23 -68.59 7.39
CA GLU A 1176 59.38 -67.70 7.18
C GLU A 1176 59.32 -66.46 8.07
N VAL A 1177 58.10 -65.97 8.35
CA VAL A 1177 57.78 -64.84 9.21
C VAL A 1177 56.49 -65.12 10.00
N MET A 1178 56.37 -64.57 11.21
CA MET A 1178 55.20 -64.75 12.09
C MET A 1178 54.01 -63.83 11.74
N THR A 1179 54.00 -63.29 10.52
CA THR A 1179 52.94 -62.41 10.00
C THR A 1179 52.21 -63.12 8.88
N CYS A 1180 50.90 -63.26 9.03
CA CYS A 1180 50.00 -63.80 8.01
C CYS A 1180 49.41 -62.70 7.12
N ASP A 1181 48.74 -63.09 6.03
CA ASP A 1181 47.94 -62.18 5.22
C ASP A 1181 46.86 -61.50 6.08
N GLN A 1182 46.74 -60.18 5.98
CA GLN A 1182 45.86 -59.37 6.83
C GLN A 1182 44.35 -59.60 6.58
N THR A 1183 43.98 -60.29 5.49
CA THR A 1183 42.60 -60.61 5.13
C THR A 1183 42.29 -62.11 5.23
N GLU A 1184 43.16 -62.97 4.70
CA GLU A 1184 42.93 -64.42 4.61
C GLU A 1184 43.52 -65.21 5.80
N GLY A 1185 44.48 -64.62 6.54
CA GLY A 1185 45.12 -65.28 7.67
C GLY A 1185 46.18 -66.33 7.31
N SER A 1186 46.50 -66.46 6.02
CA SER A 1186 47.46 -67.44 5.49
C SER A 1186 48.91 -67.05 5.78
N CYS A 1187 49.74 -67.99 6.22
CA CYS A 1187 51.13 -67.78 6.58
C CYS A 1187 52.09 -68.17 5.43
N THR A 1188 53.22 -67.46 5.30
CA THR A 1188 54.23 -67.79 4.28
C THR A 1188 55.14 -68.91 4.79
N CYS A 1189 55.04 -70.10 4.20
CA CYS A 1189 55.74 -71.30 4.66
C CYS A 1189 57.14 -71.47 4.04
N LYS A 1190 58.09 -71.93 4.86
CA LYS A 1190 59.43 -72.36 4.45
C LYS A 1190 59.34 -73.49 3.43
N PHE A 1191 60.41 -73.66 2.64
CA PHE A 1191 60.42 -74.45 1.41
C PHE A 1191 59.85 -75.88 1.51
N ASN A 1192 60.10 -76.61 2.61
CA ASN A 1192 59.65 -77.99 2.81
C ASN A 1192 58.38 -78.11 3.69
N VAL A 1193 57.62 -77.02 3.87
CA VAL A 1193 56.45 -76.95 4.76
C VAL A 1193 55.19 -76.47 4.01
N GLU A 1194 54.02 -76.93 4.43
CA GLU A 1194 52.71 -76.61 3.85
C GLU A 1194 51.61 -76.51 4.93
N GLY A 1195 50.40 -76.14 4.50
CA GLY A 1195 49.26 -75.81 5.38
C GLY A 1195 49.17 -74.31 5.68
N GLU A 1196 47.96 -73.80 5.95
CA GLU A 1196 47.70 -72.36 6.15
C GLU A 1196 48.48 -71.73 7.31
N GLY A 1197 48.73 -72.51 8.38
CA GLY A 1197 49.58 -72.11 9.51
C GLY A 1197 51.04 -72.56 9.40
N CYS A 1198 51.43 -73.22 8.30
CA CYS A 1198 52.76 -73.81 8.11
C CYS A 1198 53.18 -74.81 9.20
N ASP A 1199 52.26 -75.61 9.73
CA ASP A 1199 52.50 -76.59 10.80
C ASP A 1199 52.84 -78.00 10.29
N THR A 1200 52.78 -78.21 8.96
CA THR A 1200 52.79 -79.55 8.35
C THR A 1200 53.94 -79.71 7.35
N CYS A 1201 54.81 -80.69 7.55
CA CYS A 1201 55.86 -81.04 6.57
C CYS A 1201 55.26 -81.51 5.24
N ARG A 1202 55.82 -81.05 4.12
CA ARG A 1202 55.47 -81.56 2.79
C ARG A 1202 55.78 -83.04 2.64
N ASP A 1203 55.00 -83.73 1.82
CA ASP A 1203 55.20 -85.15 1.51
C ASP A 1203 56.67 -85.45 1.12
N THR A 1204 57.23 -86.55 1.63
CA THR A 1204 58.67 -86.94 1.58
C THR A 1204 59.65 -86.13 2.43
N THR A 1205 59.18 -85.19 3.25
CA THR A 1205 59.99 -84.46 4.26
C THR A 1205 59.48 -84.72 5.68
N PHE A 1206 60.31 -84.51 6.70
CA PHE A 1206 59.97 -84.79 8.10
C PHE A 1206 60.73 -83.90 9.10
N ASN A 1207 60.36 -83.98 10.37
CA ASN A 1207 61.03 -83.30 11.49
C ASN A 1207 61.03 -81.76 11.38
N LEU A 1208 59.83 -81.16 11.41
CA LEU A 1208 59.62 -79.72 11.50
C LEU A 1208 60.34 -79.13 12.72
N ALA A 1209 61.23 -78.16 12.52
CA ALA A 1209 62.00 -77.55 13.61
C ALA A 1209 62.46 -76.10 13.31
N THR A 1210 62.41 -75.23 14.31
CA THR A 1210 62.78 -73.78 14.21
C THR A 1210 64.18 -73.53 13.68
N TRP A 1211 65.14 -74.40 13.99
CA TRP A 1211 66.54 -74.30 13.53
C TRP A 1211 66.75 -74.73 12.07
N ASN A 1212 65.76 -75.35 11.42
CA ASN A 1212 65.87 -75.77 10.04
C ASN A 1212 65.44 -74.62 9.10
N PRO A 1213 66.32 -74.12 8.20
CA PRO A 1213 65.97 -73.03 7.29
C PRO A 1213 64.85 -73.40 6.31
N ASP A 1214 64.77 -74.67 5.91
CA ASP A 1214 63.71 -75.18 5.03
C ASP A 1214 62.47 -75.68 5.81
N GLY A 1215 62.50 -75.58 7.15
CA GLY A 1215 61.45 -76.03 8.07
C GLY A 1215 61.47 -77.55 8.31
N CYS A 1216 61.28 -78.36 7.27
CA CYS A 1216 61.38 -79.83 7.32
C CYS A 1216 62.58 -80.38 6.54
N GLN A 1217 63.12 -81.52 6.97
CA GLN A 1217 64.27 -82.19 6.35
C GLN A 1217 63.84 -83.27 5.37
N ASP A 1218 64.55 -83.39 4.25
CA ASP A 1218 64.29 -84.43 3.25
C ASP A 1218 64.50 -85.84 3.80
N CYS A 1219 63.63 -86.77 3.41
CA CYS A 1219 63.69 -88.15 3.88
C CYS A 1219 64.82 -88.97 3.21
N PHE A 1220 66.01 -88.98 3.81
CA PHE A 1220 67.17 -89.73 3.31
C PHE A 1220 67.26 -91.17 3.88
N CYS A 1221 66.40 -92.08 3.42
CA CYS A 1221 66.44 -93.51 3.81
C CYS A 1221 67.23 -94.39 2.81
N PHE A 1222 68.33 -93.89 2.25
CA PHE A 1222 69.22 -94.63 1.31
C PHE A 1222 68.48 -95.35 0.15
N ASN A 1223 67.43 -94.73 -0.41
CA ASN A 1223 66.54 -95.31 -1.43
C ASN A 1223 65.76 -96.59 -1.03
N HIS A 1224 65.64 -96.91 0.26
CA HIS A 1224 64.75 -97.98 0.72
C HIS A 1224 63.29 -97.52 0.91
N THR A 1225 63.07 -96.23 1.19
CA THR A 1225 61.78 -95.55 1.18
C THR A 1225 62.00 -94.03 1.07
N ASP A 1226 60.98 -93.31 0.65
CA ASP A 1226 60.86 -91.85 0.63
C ASP A 1226 59.98 -91.31 1.77
N ARG A 1227 59.41 -92.19 2.60
CA ARG A 1227 58.57 -91.84 3.75
C ARG A 1227 59.22 -92.26 5.06
N CYS A 1228 59.59 -91.28 5.88
CA CYS A 1228 60.11 -91.47 7.21
C CYS A 1228 59.49 -90.49 8.21
N THR A 1229 59.65 -90.83 9.48
CA THR A 1229 59.20 -90.04 10.64
C THR A 1229 60.36 -89.93 11.61
N SER A 1230 60.36 -88.92 12.47
CA SER A 1230 61.47 -88.67 13.39
C SER A 1230 61.59 -89.78 14.44
N ALA A 1231 62.78 -90.39 14.52
CA ALA A 1231 63.07 -91.41 15.53
C ALA A 1231 63.24 -90.77 16.91
N VAL A 1232 62.34 -91.09 17.84
CA VAL A 1232 62.30 -90.49 19.17
C VAL A 1232 63.58 -90.79 19.96
N GLY A 1233 64.28 -89.74 20.40
CA GLY A 1233 65.39 -89.84 21.37
C GLY A 1233 66.80 -89.56 20.86
N PHE A 1234 66.98 -89.13 19.60
CA PHE A 1234 68.29 -88.72 19.07
C PHE A 1234 68.37 -87.20 18.88
N VAL A 1235 69.46 -86.58 19.37
CA VAL A 1235 69.72 -85.14 19.31
C VAL A 1235 71.14 -84.93 18.78
N LEU A 1236 71.31 -84.03 17.81
CA LEU A 1236 72.63 -83.68 17.27
C LEU A 1236 73.34 -82.72 18.23
N GLN A 1237 74.53 -83.08 18.72
CA GLN A 1237 75.32 -82.25 19.63
C GLN A 1237 76.70 -81.97 19.03
N ASN A 1238 77.01 -80.69 18.78
CA ASN A 1238 78.34 -80.29 18.30
C ASN A 1238 79.37 -80.42 19.43
N ILE A 1239 80.41 -81.22 19.20
CA ILE A 1239 81.56 -81.34 20.09
C ILE A 1239 82.71 -80.49 19.52
N THR A 1240 83.03 -79.38 20.18
CA THR A 1240 84.33 -78.70 20.03
C THR A 1240 85.21 -79.06 21.23
N VAL A 1241 86.41 -79.57 20.94
CA VAL A 1241 87.42 -79.88 21.97
C VAL A 1241 88.00 -78.58 22.53
N ASP A 1242 88.17 -78.54 23.84
CA ASP A 1242 88.32 -77.32 24.61
C ASP A 1242 89.78 -76.87 24.82
N VAL A 1243 89.96 -75.59 25.14
CA VAL A 1243 91.15 -75.03 25.79
C VAL A 1243 90.78 -74.27 27.08
N ASN A 1244 89.84 -74.78 27.89
CA ASN A 1244 89.95 -74.87 29.35
C ASN A 1244 89.00 -75.90 30.03
N ARG A 1245 89.19 -77.18 29.66
CA ARG A 1245 88.63 -78.45 30.21
C ARG A 1245 87.27 -78.95 29.71
#